data_AF-A0AB35EXW4-F1
#
_entry.id   AF-A0AB35EXW4-F1
#
_cell.length_a   1.000
_cell.length_b   1.000
_cell.length_c   1.000
_cell.angle_alpha   90.00
_cell.angle_beta   90.00
_cell.angle_gamma   90.00
#
_symmetry.space_group_name_H-M   'P 1'
#
loop_
_entity.id
_entity.type
_entity.pdbx_description
1 polymer ?
#
loop_
_entity_poly.entity_id
_entity_poly.type
_entity_poly.pdbx_seq_one_letter_code
_entity_poly.pdbx_strand_id
1 'polypeptide(L)'
;MSTILIVLAAMLAGALVAGWLYRRRIQRRYRLPFLTAFAGATTRKLTQDERDAVENYLEILNRTQLTPGPTGATAAPVALKLNAQSDTVLCVTRSITRYGITTDDPNKWRYYLDSVEVHLPPSWEQYINDENSVELIHTDSLPLVISLNGHTLNEYLQEAPRFALERASSTQASIRGEETEQIELLNIRQETHEEYALSRPDGIREALLIVAAFLLFFFCLLTPDVFVPWLAGGAVLLLAGGLWGLFAPPAKTSLREIHCLRGTPKRWGLFGENDQEHLNNISLGIIDLIYPRHWQPWIAQDLGQKTDIDIYLDRHVVRQGRFLSLHDEVKNFPLQHWLRSTVIAGGAALVLVMLLLFVPLDMPIKFTLSWIKGAQTIEATSVNKLDEAGVRVGDTLRLKGTGMCNIHTPGAWNTRQNSPFMPFDCSQIIWNDAPPLPLPESEVVNKATALTQTVNRQLHPKPDDDSRVSPALRSAIQKSGMVLLDDFGDIVLKTQDLCSSQDECIRLKNALVNLGNSKDWDSLVKRAEAGRLDGVNVLLRPVSAESLDNLVATSTSPFMMRETTRAAQALNSPAPGGFVIASDEGSDLVDQPYPQVALYDYPAQEQWSQFQRLAQMLMQTPFSAEGIVTSVYTDANGTRHIGLHRMPDSAGLWRYIGTSLLMTAMLIAIFWNGFMALRRYQRSRTRLAEIQQYYENCLNPKLIPSSESLI
;
A
#
# COMPACT_ATOMS: atom_id res chain seq x y z
N MET A 1 10.32 9.83 5.11
CA MET A 1 9.53 8.99 4.18
C MET A 1 9.63 7.49 4.47
N SER A 2 10.83 6.92 4.69
CA SER A 2 11.01 5.47 4.90
C SER A 2 10.42 4.90 6.21
N THR A 3 10.52 5.64 7.33
CA THR A 3 10.04 5.18 8.65
C THR A 3 8.51 5.11 8.75
N ILE A 4 7.81 6.07 8.14
CA ILE A 4 6.34 6.14 8.16
C ILE A 4 5.74 4.95 7.40
N LEU A 5 6.34 4.55 6.28
CA LEU A 5 5.89 3.40 5.49
C LEU A 5 6.05 2.06 6.24
N ILE A 6 7.13 1.91 7.01
CA ILE A 6 7.37 0.71 7.83
C ILE A 6 6.32 0.60 8.95
N VAL A 7 6.00 1.71 9.61
CA VAL A 7 4.97 1.75 10.66
C VAL A 7 3.58 1.46 10.09
N LEU A 8 3.28 1.97 8.90
CA LEU A 8 1.99 1.73 8.23
C LEU A 8 1.83 0.27 7.81
N ALA A 9 2.89 -0.36 7.31
CA ALA A 9 2.92 -1.78 6.97
C ALA A 9 2.74 -2.66 8.22
N ALA A 10 3.40 -2.31 9.34
CA ALA A 10 3.25 -3.02 10.60
C ALA A 10 1.83 -2.88 11.18
N MET A 11 1.22 -1.70 11.10
CA MET A 11 -0.17 -1.49 11.51
C MET A 11 -1.16 -2.28 10.66
N LEU A 12 -0.98 -2.33 9.34
CA LEU A 12 -1.83 -3.12 8.44
C LEU A 12 -1.73 -4.62 8.72
N ALA A 13 -0.52 -5.13 8.97
CA ALA A 13 -0.32 -6.52 9.37
C ALA A 13 -0.99 -6.83 10.72
N GLY A 14 -0.87 -5.93 11.70
CA GLY A 14 -1.55 -6.05 12.99
C GLY A 14 -3.08 -6.04 12.87
N ALA A 15 -3.64 -5.16 12.03
CA ALA A 15 -5.07 -5.07 11.79
C ALA A 15 -5.64 -6.33 11.10
N LEU A 16 -4.89 -6.93 10.16
CA LEU A 16 -5.29 -8.18 9.51
C LEU A 16 -5.31 -9.37 10.48
N VAL A 17 -4.32 -9.47 11.37
CA VAL A 17 -4.29 -10.51 12.41
C VAL A 17 -5.43 -10.32 13.43
N ALA A 18 -5.67 -9.09 13.86
CA ALA A 18 -6.78 -8.76 14.75
C ALA A 18 -8.14 -9.06 14.09
N GLY A 19 -8.30 -8.69 12.81
CA GLY A 19 -9.49 -8.98 12.03
C GLY A 19 -9.74 -10.49 11.84
N TRP A 20 -8.68 -11.26 11.59
CA TRP A 20 -8.77 -12.72 11.50
C TRP A 20 -9.17 -13.37 12.83
N LEU A 21 -8.56 -12.95 13.94
CA LEU A 21 -8.91 -13.43 15.28
C LEU A 21 -10.34 -13.05 15.68
N TYR A 22 -10.77 -11.84 15.34
CA TYR A 22 -12.14 -11.37 15.58
C TYR A 22 -13.16 -12.17 14.79
N ARG A 23 -12.89 -12.43 13.50
CA ARG A 23 -13.75 -13.25 12.62
C ARG A 23 -13.81 -14.70 13.10
N ARG A 24 -12.69 -15.26 13.56
CA ARG A 24 -12.63 -16.62 14.13
C ARG A 24 -13.38 -16.73 15.45
N ARG A 25 -13.37 -15.68 16.29
CA ARG A 25 -14.19 -15.59 17.51
C ARG A 25 -15.68 -15.45 17.20
N ILE A 26 -16.06 -14.63 16.23
CA ILE A 26 -17.45 -14.47 15.77
C ILE A 26 -17.98 -15.78 15.21
N GLN A 27 -17.24 -16.45 14.33
CA GLN A 27 -17.64 -17.75 13.77
C GLN A 27 -17.79 -18.85 14.83
N ARG A 28 -17.08 -18.76 15.96
CA ARG A 28 -17.29 -19.67 17.11
C ARG A 28 -18.55 -19.32 17.92
N ARG A 29 -18.90 -18.03 18.06
CA ARG A 29 -20.13 -17.61 18.76
C ARG A 29 -21.40 -17.92 17.99
N TYR A 30 -21.36 -17.88 16.66
CA TYR A 30 -22.52 -18.18 15.80
C TYR A 30 -22.62 -19.64 15.35
N ARG A 31 -21.80 -20.54 15.91
CA ARG A 31 -21.85 -22.00 15.67
C ARG A 31 -22.62 -22.74 16.77
N LEU A 32 -23.82 -22.26 17.11
CA LEU A 32 -24.79 -23.03 17.89
C LEU A 32 -26.11 -23.06 17.08
N PRO A 33 -26.47 -24.21 16.49
CA PRO A 33 -27.54 -24.30 15.49
C PRO A 33 -28.96 -24.06 16.02
N PHE A 34 -29.18 -23.96 17.33
CA PHE A 34 -30.53 -23.93 17.93
C PHE A 34 -31.07 -22.54 18.25
N LEU A 35 -30.24 -21.49 18.33
CA LEU A 35 -30.72 -20.13 18.64
C LEU A 35 -31.61 -19.52 17.55
N THR A 36 -31.58 -20.06 16.33
CA THR A 36 -32.44 -19.61 15.22
C THR A 36 -33.82 -20.28 15.22
N ALA A 37 -33.99 -21.42 15.89
CA ALA A 37 -35.23 -22.20 15.84
C ALA A 37 -36.33 -21.64 16.76
N PHE A 38 -35.96 -21.04 17.90
CA PHE A 38 -36.90 -20.45 18.87
C PHE A 38 -36.84 -18.92 18.90
N ALA A 39 -36.78 -18.29 17.71
CA ALA A 39 -36.79 -16.84 17.59
C ALA A 39 -38.12 -16.27 18.13
N GLY A 40 -38.06 -15.43 19.17
CA GLY A 40 -39.22 -14.83 19.84
C GLY A 40 -39.60 -15.46 21.18
N ALA A 41 -38.87 -16.48 21.65
CA ALA A 41 -39.06 -17.06 22.98
C ALA A 41 -38.70 -16.06 24.09
N THR A 42 -39.51 -15.99 25.16
CA THR A 42 -39.13 -15.25 26.37
C THR A 42 -38.23 -16.12 27.23
N THR A 43 -37.29 -15.50 27.94
CA THR A 43 -36.28 -16.23 28.73
C THR A 43 -36.41 -15.92 30.22
N ARG A 44 -36.46 -16.94 31.07
CA ARG A 44 -36.36 -16.81 32.54
C ARG A 44 -35.21 -17.65 33.10
N LYS A 45 -34.79 -17.36 34.33
CA LYS A 45 -33.81 -18.20 35.03
C LYS A 45 -34.51 -19.38 35.71
N LEU A 46 -33.87 -20.55 35.65
CA LEU A 46 -34.31 -21.74 36.35
C LEU A 46 -34.15 -21.52 37.87
N THR A 47 -35.21 -21.77 38.63
CA THR A 47 -35.15 -21.72 40.10
C THR A 47 -34.40 -22.93 40.66
N GLN A 48 -33.93 -22.84 41.91
CA GLN A 48 -33.18 -23.94 42.52
C GLN A 48 -34.05 -25.19 42.71
N ASP A 49 -35.31 -25.02 43.12
CA ASP A 49 -36.25 -26.12 43.31
C ASP A 49 -36.57 -26.84 41.99
N GLU A 50 -36.70 -26.09 40.89
CA GLU A 50 -36.88 -26.67 39.54
C GLU A 50 -35.62 -27.40 39.07
N ARG A 51 -34.41 -26.91 39.40
CA ARG A 51 -33.17 -27.60 39.07
C ARG A 51 -33.09 -28.94 39.77
N ASP A 52 -33.38 -28.98 41.07
CA ASP A 52 -33.34 -30.22 41.85
C ASP A 52 -34.37 -31.24 41.33
N ALA A 53 -35.55 -30.78 40.89
CA ALA A 53 -36.56 -31.62 40.24
C ALA A 53 -36.10 -32.16 38.88
N VAL A 54 -35.42 -31.34 38.07
CA VAL A 54 -34.84 -31.75 36.78
C VAL A 54 -33.73 -32.78 36.97
N GLU A 55 -32.82 -32.57 37.92
CA GLU A 55 -31.74 -33.50 38.23
C GLU A 55 -32.29 -34.86 38.69
N ASN A 56 -33.30 -34.85 39.57
CA ASN A 56 -33.98 -36.07 40.02
C ASN A 56 -34.71 -36.79 38.87
N TYR A 57 -35.40 -36.05 38.00
CA TYR A 57 -36.05 -36.63 36.82
C TYR A 57 -35.03 -37.28 35.86
N LEU A 58 -33.91 -36.62 35.60
CA LEU A 58 -32.84 -37.16 34.76
C LEU A 58 -32.20 -38.41 35.37
N GLU A 59 -32.06 -38.46 36.69
CA GLU A 59 -31.56 -39.64 37.41
C GLU A 59 -32.55 -40.84 37.29
N ILE A 60 -33.85 -40.61 37.47
CA ILE A 60 -34.91 -41.62 37.30
C ILE A 60 -34.96 -42.11 35.84
N LEU A 61 -34.85 -41.20 34.88
CA LEU A 61 -34.85 -41.51 33.46
C LEU A 61 -33.63 -42.37 33.07
N ASN A 62 -32.45 -42.03 33.57
CA ASN A 62 -31.24 -42.83 33.36
C ASN A 62 -31.37 -44.23 34.01
N ARG A 63 -32.02 -44.33 35.17
CA ARG A 63 -32.26 -45.62 35.85
C ARG A 63 -33.26 -46.51 35.12
N THR A 64 -34.30 -45.94 34.51
CA THR A 64 -35.31 -46.68 33.71
C THR A 64 -34.79 -47.11 32.33
N GLN A 65 -33.81 -46.39 31.78
CA GLN A 65 -33.10 -46.77 30.55
C GLN A 65 -32.16 -47.98 30.73
N LEU A 66 -31.76 -48.30 31.96
CA LEU A 66 -30.87 -49.42 32.28
C LEU A 66 -31.58 -50.78 32.39
N THR A 67 -32.91 -50.83 32.32
CA THR A 67 -33.68 -52.10 32.24
C THR A 67 -33.83 -52.56 30.78
N PRO A 68 -33.28 -53.73 30.38
CA PRO A 68 -33.38 -54.22 29.00
C PRO A 68 -34.84 -54.58 28.65
N GLY A 69 -35.37 -54.01 27.56
CA GLY A 69 -36.63 -54.47 26.97
C GLY A 69 -36.48 -55.85 26.30
N PRO A 70 -37.56 -56.65 26.18
CA PRO A 70 -37.51 -58.05 25.73
C PRO A 70 -37.17 -58.23 24.24
N THR A 71 -37.14 -57.16 23.45
CA THR A 71 -36.72 -57.19 22.05
C THR A 71 -35.34 -56.54 21.94
N GLY A 72 -34.29 -57.34 21.76
CA GLY A 72 -32.89 -56.93 21.66
C GLY A 72 -32.54 -56.05 20.44
N ALA A 73 -33.25 -54.93 20.26
CA ALA A 73 -32.94 -53.89 19.28
C ALA A 73 -32.01 -52.84 19.90
N THR A 74 -30.86 -52.64 19.26
CA THR A 74 -29.75 -51.79 19.67
C THR A 74 -29.93 -50.32 19.27
N ALA A 75 -30.89 -49.63 19.88
CA ALA A 75 -30.87 -48.17 19.93
C ALA A 75 -31.17 -47.73 21.36
N ALA A 76 -30.12 -47.56 22.16
CA ALA A 76 -30.26 -46.94 23.47
C ALA A 76 -30.81 -45.52 23.28
N PRO A 77 -31.89 -45.12 23.99
CA PRO A 77 -32.36 -43.73 23.95
C PRO A 77 -31.26 -42.78 24.41
N VAL A 78 -31.28 -41.56 23.86
CA VAL A 78 -30.24 -40.55 24.04
C VAL A 78 -30.18 -40.12 25.51
N ALA A 79 -29.00 -40.24 26.13
CA ALA A 79 -28.79 -39.75 27.50
C ALA A 79 -28.80 -38.21 27.51
N LEU A 80 -29.63 -37.63 28.38
CA LEU A 80 -29.76 -36.19 28.57
C LEU A 80 -28.86 -35.75 29.74
N LYS A 81 -28.03 -34.73 29.53
CA LYS A 81 -27.15 -34.15 30.58
C LYS A 81 -27.24 -32.62 30.56
N LEU A 82 -27.24 -32.04 31.76
CA LEU A 82 -27.27 -30.58 31.93
C LEU A 82 -25.97 -29.95 31.43
N ASN A 83 -26.11 -28.82 30.75
CA ASN A 83 -25.04 -28.05 30.14
C ASN A 83 -25.00 -26.62 30.71
N ALA A 84 -24.03 -25.81 30.29
CA ALA A 84 -23.88 -24.44 30.79
C ALA A 84 -25.05 -23.48 30.44
N GLN A 85 -25.97 -23.89 29.55
CA GLN A 85 -27.17 -23.14 29.18
C GLN A 85 -28.45 -23.69 29.82
N SER A 86 -28.38 -24.79 30.57
CA SER A 86 -29.56 -25.38 31.26
C SER A 86 -30.15 -24.47 32.34
N ASP A 87 -29.39 -23.47 32.79
CA ASP A 87 -29.83 -22.46 33.77
C ASP A 87 -30.83 -21.44 33.17
N THR A 88 -30.95 -21.41 31.85
CA THR A 88 -31.86 -20.54 31.12
C THR A 88 -33.04 -21.34 30.58
N VAL A 89 -34.24 -20.95 31.02
CA VAL A 89 -35.52 -21.51 30.59
C VAL A 89 -36.04 -20.68 29.43
N LEU A 90 -36.40 -21.34 28.34
CA LEU A 90 -37.10 -20.75 27.20
C LEU A 90 -38.60 -21.03 27.33
N CYS A 91 -39.41 -19.98 27.32
CA CYS A 91 -40.86 -20.08 27.31
C CYS A 91 -41.38 -19.80 25.89
N VAL A 92 -42.10 -20.76 25.31
CA VAL A 92 -42.64 -20.70 23.94
C VAL A 92 -44.07 -21.20 23.90
N THR A 93 -44.90 -20.59 23.06
CA THR A 93 -46.25 -21.08 22.75
C THR A 93 -46.27 -21.69 21.35
N ARG A 94 -46.37 -23.02 21.25
CA ARG A 94 -46.25 -23.77 19.99
C ARG A 94 -47.06 -25.08 20.02
N SER A 95 -47.41 -25.59 18.84
CA SER A 95 -47.99 -26.92 18.67
C SER A 95 -46.92 -28.01 18.80
N ILE A 96 -47.22 -29.11 19.47
CA ILE A 96 -46.32 -30.26 19.59
C ILE A 96 -46.75 -31.33 18.58
N THR A 97 -45.85 -31.75 17.71
CA THR A 97 -46.08 -32.84 16.76
C THR A 97 -45.42 -34.13 17.22
N ARG A 98 -46.06 -35.27 16.95
CA ARG A 98 -45.60 -36.59 17.39
C ARG A 98 -45.30 -37.49 16.19
N TYR A 99 -44.14 -38.16 16.22
CA TYR A 99 -43.75 -39.14 15.20
C TYR A 99 -43.35 -40.46 15.85
N GLY A 100 -43.95 -41.56 15.39
CA GLY A 100 -43.66 -42.93 15.84
C GLY A 100 -43.42 -43.87 14.66
N ILE A 101 -42.44 -44.77 14.80
CA ILE A 101 -42.06 -45.74 13.74
C ILE A 101 -42.85 -47.06 13.86
N THR A 102 -43.47 -47.32 15.03
CA THR A 102 -44.26 -48.54 15.32
C THR A 102 -45.39 -48.19 16.29
N THR A 103 -46.63 -48.63 16.03
CA THR A 103 -47.84 -48.24 16.79
C THR A 103 -48.01 -48.90 18.16
N ASP A 104 -47.23 -49.94 18.48
CA ASP A 104 -47.61 -50.88 19.56
C ASP A 104 -46.93 -50.62 20.92
N ASP A 105 -45.97 -49.69 21.00
CA ASP A 105 -45.30 -49.33 22.26
C ASP A 105 -45.55 -47.86 22.66
N PRO A 106 -46.22 -47.60 23.81
CA PRO A 106 -46.57 -46.24 24.22
C PRO A 106 -45.36 -45.36 24.58
N ASN A 107 -44.16 -45.92 24.78
CA ASN A 107 -42.97 -45.17 25.22
C ASN A 107 -41.96 -44.85 24.10
N LYS A 108 -42.39 -44.88 22.83
CA LYS A 108 -41.48 -44.73 21.66
C LYS A 108 -41.88 -43.62 20.70
N TRP A 109 -42.49 -42.56 21.21
CA TRP A 109 -42.83 -41.38 20.43
C TRP A 109 -41.70 -40.35 20.48
N ARG A 110 -41.44 -39.71 19.34
CA ARG A 110 -40.55 -38.55 19.24
C ARG A 110 -41.38 -37.30 19.11
N TYR A 111 -41.11 -36.30 19.94
CA TYR A 111 -41.83 -35.05 20.00
C TYR A 111 -41.06 -33.95 19.30
N TYR A 112 -41.75 -33.15 18.51
CA TYR A 112 -41.16 -32.02 17.80
C TYR A 112 -41.93 -30.75 18.09
N LEU A 113 -41.19 -29.70 18.43
CA LEU A 113 -41.65 -28.32 18.42
C LEU A 113 -41.18 -27.70 17.11
N ASP A 114 -42.14 -27.44 16.20
CA ASP A 114 -41.90 -27.06 14.81
C ASP A 114 -40.96 -28.05 14.09
N SER A 115 -39.66 -27.75 14.02
CA SER A 115 -38.63 -28.56 13.36
C SER A 115 -37.57 -29.12 14.31
N VAL A 116 -37.72 -28.92 15.63
CA VAL A 116 -36.74 -29.32 16.65
C VAL A 116 -37.28 -30.49 17.46
N GLU A 117 -36.52 -31.58 17.52
CA GLU A 117 -36.82 -32.73 18.38
C GLU A 117 -36.61 -32.34 19.85
N VAL A 118 -37.61 -32.58 20.69
CA VAL A 118 -37.60 -32.27 22.13
C VAL A 118 -37.98 -33.49 22.96
N HIS A 119 -37.45 -33.53 24.18
CA HIS A 119 -37.80 -34.58 25.13
C HIS A 119 -39.00 -34.15 25.99
N LEU A 120 -40.10 -34.88 25.87
CA LEU A 120 -41.31 -34.71 26.65
C LEU A 120 -41.46 -35.87 27.66
N PRO A 121 -41.78 -35.59 28.94
CA PRO A 121 -42.19 -36.62 29.88
C PRO A 121 -43.41 -37.43 29.38
N PRO A 122 -43.41 -38.77 29.44
CA PRO A 122 -44.44 -39.61 28.81
C PRO A 122 -45.88 -39.39 29.30
N SER A 123 -46.09 -39.02 30.57
CA SER A 123 -47.45 -38.80 31.09
C SER A 123 -48.07 -37.48 30.63
N TRP A 124 -47.30 -36.59 30.01
CA TRP A 124 -47.80 -35.30 29.51
C TRP A 124 -48.38 -35.39 28.10
N GLU A 125 -48.40 -36.57 27.50
CA GLU A 125 -49.07 -36.84 26.22
C GLU A 125 -50.54 -36.44 26.22
N GLN A 126 -51.24 -36.67 27.34
CA GLN A 126 -52.65 -36.34 27.49
C GLN A 126 -52.92 -34.84 27.65
N TYR A 127 -51.89 -34.04 27.95
CA TYR A 127 -52.01 -32.59 28.18
C TYR A 127 -51.62 -31.76 26.95
N ILE A 128 -51.38 -32.41 25.80
CA ILE A 128 -51.07 -31.76 24.53
C ILE A 128 -52.37 -31.24 23.91
N ASN A 129 -52.43 -29.92 23.72
CA ASN A 129 -53.46 -29.19 22.99
C ASN A 129 -52.92 -28.70 21.62
N ASP A 130 -53.77 -28.08 20.80
CA ASP A 130 -53.35 -27.49 19.52
C ASP A 130 -52.33 -26.35 19.72
N GLU A 131 -52.52 -25.53 20.76
CA GLU A 131 -51.55 -24.52 21.21
C GLU A 131 -51.09 -24.83 22.63
N ASN A 132 -49.78 -25.01 22.81
CA ASN A 132 -49.20 -25.35 24.11
C ASN A 132 -48.24 -24.27 24.60
N SER A 133 -48.38 -23.84 25.85
CA SER A 133 -47.35 -23.08 26.55
C SER A 133 -46.30 -24.05 27.08
N VAL A 134 -45.13 -24.05 26.48
CA VAL A 134 -44.02 -24.95 26.78
C VAL A 134 -42.87 -24.16 27.38
N GLU A 135 -42.35 -24.62 28.51
CA GLU A 135 -41.07 -24.17 29.03
C GLU A 135 -40.03 -25.27 28.89
N LEU A 136 -38.89 -24.94 28.28
CA LEU A 136 -37.84 -25.90 27.98
C LEU A 136 -36.46 -25.38 28.35
N ILE A 137 -35.56 -26.30 28.69
CA ILE A 137 -34.14 -26.05 28.95
C ILE A 137 -33.28 -26.77 27.93
N HIS A 138 -32.11 -26.23 27.65
CA HIS A 138 -31.15 -26.88 26.77
C HIS A 138 -30.38 -27.95 27.53
N THR A 139 -30.23 -29.13 26.95
CA THR A 139 -29.29 -30.16 27.41
C THR A 139 -28.24 -30.41 26.32
N ASP A 140 -27.24 -31.24 26.60
CA ASP A 140 -26.17 -31.55 25.64
C ASP A 140 -26.67 -32.20 24.33
N SER A 141 -27.82 -32.87 24.37
CA SER A 141 -28.31 -33.68 23.25
C SER A 141 -29.63 -33.18 22.67
N LEU A 142 -30.68 -33.06 23.48
CA LEU A 142 -32.01 -32.61 23.07
C LEU A 142 -32.59 -31.65 24.12
N PRO A 143 -33.35 -30.60 23.75
CA PRO A 143 -34.00 -29.75 24.74
C PRO A 143 -35.02 -30.53 25.57
N LEU A 144 -35.01 -30.32 26.89
CA LEU A 144 -35.91 -30.97 27.84
C LEU A 144 -37.06 -30.02 28.19
N VAL A 145 -38.30 -30.49 28.06
CA VAL A 145 -39.49 -29.75 28.50
C VAL A 145 -39.64 -29.89 30.01
N ILE A 146 -39.67 -28.76 30.71
CA ILE A 146 -39.79 -28.69 32.19
C ILE A 146 -41.19 -28.30 32.65
N SER A 147 -41.98 -27.65 31.80
CA SER A 147 -43.40 -27.41 32.05
C SER A 147 -44.21 -27.38 30.75
N LEU A 148 -45.46 -27.85 30.83
CA LEU A 148 -46.41 -27.91 29.73
C LEU A 148 -47.79 -27.47 30.22
N ASN A 149 -48.35 -26.40 29.64
CA ASN A 149 -49.72 -25.95 29.91
C ASN A 149 -50.06 -25.76 31.40
N GLY A 150 -49.08 -25.30 32.18
CA GLY A 150 -49.22 -25.10 33.64
C GLY A 150 -48.85 -26.31 34.50
N HIS A 151 -48.60 -27.48 33.90
CA HIS A 151 -48.06 -28.65 34.60
C HIS A 151 -46.54 -28.57 34.69
N THR A 152 -45.99 -28.78 35.88
CA THR A 152 -44.54 -28.68 36.13
C THR A 152 -43.90 -30.04 36.42
N LEU A 153 -42.61 -30.17 36.13
CA LEU A 153 -41.86 -31.41 36.35
C LEU A 153 -41.85 -31.88 37.82
N ASN A 154 -42.03 -30.94 38.76
CA ASN A 154 -42.09 -31.25 40.19
C ASN A 154 -43.40 -31.98 40.56
N GLU A 155 -44.53 -31.59 39.96
CA GLU A 155 -45.82 -32.28 40.10
C GLU A 155 -45.78 -33.67 39.46
N TYR A 156 -45.11 -33.80 38.30
CA TYR A 156 -44.89 -35.08 37.63
C TYR A 156 -44.24 -36.12 38.55
N LEU A 157 -43.24 -35.73 39.34
CA LEU A 157 -42.56 -36.63 40.28
C LEU A 157 -43.49 -37.16 41.39
N GLN A 158 -44.52 -36.39 41.77
CA GLN A 158 -45.52 -36.80 42.76
C GLN A 158 -46.64 -37.68 42.16
N GLU A 159 -47.01 -37.46 40.89
CA GLU A 159 -48.13 -38.15 40.24
C GLU A 159 -47.75 -39.39 39.42
N ALA A 160 -46.46 -39.56 39.10
CA ALA A 160 -45.92 -40.71 38.34
C ALA A 160 -46.42 -42.11 38.79
N PRO A 161 -46.68 -42.40 40.09
CA PRO A 161 -47.18 -43.72 40.51
C PRO A 161 -48.63 -44.02 40.10
N ARG A 162 -49.45 -43.01 39.71
CA ARG A 162 -50.89 -43.18 39.47
C ARG A 162 -51.26 -43.46 38.01
N PHE A 163 -50.45 -43.06 37.04
CA PHE A 163 -50.79 -43.15 35.60
C PHE A 163 -50.55 -44.53 34.95
N ALA A 164 -49.93 -45.48 35.66
CA ALA A 164 -49.71 -46.83 35.12
C ALA A 164 -51.00 -47.66 34.94
N LEU A 165 -52.17 -47.14 35.34
CA LEU A 165 -53.45 -47.87 35.38
C LEU A 165 -54.48 -47.47 34.31
N GLU A 166 -54.24 -46.44 33.49
CA GLU A 166 -55.23 -45.96 32.50
C GLU A 166 -54.68 -46.07 31.06
N ARG A 167 -55.26 -46.98 30.26
CA ARG A 167 -54.82 -47.30 28.89
C ARG A 167 -55.98 -47.07 27.92
N ALA A 168 -55.88 -46.07 27.05
CA ALA A 168 -56.90 -45.76 26.03
C ALA A 168 -56.41 -46.11 24.60
N SER A 169 -57.31 -46.68 23.80
CA SER A 169 -57.12 -47.22 22.45
C SER A 169 -57.06 -46.16 21.35
N SER A 170 -56.20 -46.33 20.33
CA SER A 170 -56.20 -45.50 19.11
C SER A 170 -56.58 -46.30 17.84
N THR A 171 -57.32 -45.64 16.96
CA THR A 171 -57.94 -46.17 15.73
C THR A 171 -56.98 -46.06 14.54
N GLN A 172 -56.85 -47.13 13.73
CA GLN A 172 -55.99 -47.20 12.53
C GLN A 172 -56.76 -46.83 11.25
N ALA A 173 -56.12 -46.08 10.35
CA ALA A 173 -56.54 -45.92 8.95
C ALA A 173 -55.53 -46.63 8.02
N SER A 174 -56.02 -47.32 6.99
CA SER A 174 -55.26 -48.17 6.07
C SER A 174 -54.87 -47.44 4.77
N ILE A 175 -53.64 -47.64 4.28
CA ILE A 175 -53.14 -47.14 2.98
C ILE A 175 -52.74 -48.34 2.10
N ARG A 176 -53.07 -48.23 0.81
CA ARG A 176 -52.92 -49.25 -0.26
C ARG A 176 -51.45 -49.47 -0.62
N GLY A 177 -51.06 -50.72 -0.86
CA GLY A 177 -49.68 -51.12 -1.17
C GLY A 177 -49.16 -50.59 -2.51
N GLU A 178 -47.97 -50.00 -2.45
CA GLU A 178 -47.16 -49.49 -3.56
C GLU A 178 -46.45 -50.68 -4.26
N GLU A 179 -46.56 -50.78 -5.58
CA GLU A 179 -45.72 -51.71 -6.36
C GLU A 179 -44.27 -51.24 -6.21
N THR A 180 -43.40 -52.09 -5.66
CA THR A 180 -41.99 -51.74 -5.42
C THR A 180 -41.27 -51.57 -6.76
N GLU A 181 -41.16 -50.33 -7.23
CA GLU A 181 -40.31 -49.98 -8.36
C GLU A 181 -38.85 -50.26 -8.01
N GLN A 182 -38.29 -51.33 -8.60
CA GLN A 182 -36.93 -51.76 -8.35
C GLN A 182 -35.96 -50.82 -9.06
N ILE A 183 -35.24 -50.00 -8.28
CA ILE A 183 -34.09 -49.21 -8.74
C ILE A 183 -32.86 -50.12 -8.69
N GLU A 184 -32.18 -50.29 -9.81
CA GLU A 184 -30.94 -51.07 -9.88
C GLU A 184 -29.73 -50.14 -9.77
N LEU A 185 -28.85 -50.37 -8.79
CA LEU A 185 -27.54 -49.72 -8.74
C LEU A 185 -26.58 -50.48 -9.67
N LEU A 186 -26.19 -49.85 -10.78
CA LEU A 186 -25.27 -50.45 -11.76
C LEU A 186 -23.83 -50.39 -11.27
N ASN A 187 -23.36 -49.20 -10.88
CA ASN A 187 -21.97 -48.97 -10.49
C ASN A 187 -21.82 -47.67 -9.69
N ILE A 188 -20.70 -47.53 -8.98
CA ILE A 188 -20.25 -46.28 -8.36
C ILE A 188 -18.94 -45.89 -9.05
N ARG A 189 -18.93 -44.74 -9.73
CA ARG A 189 -17.75 -44.20 -10.41
C ARG A 189 -17.31 -42.88 -9.79
N GLN A 190 -16.04 -42.52 -9.95
CA GLN A 190 -15.56 -41.18 -9.60
C GLN A 190 -15.86 -40.17 -10.72
N GLU A 191 -15.97 -38.89 -10.36
CA GLU A 191 -16.05 -37.78 -11.32
C GLU A 191 -14.93 -37.82 -12.36
N THR A 192 -15.29 -37.57 -13.61
CA THR A 192 -14.33 -37.30 -14.68
C THR A 192 -13.73 -35.90 -14.53
N HIS A 193 -12.61 -35.63 -15.22
CA HIS A 193 -11.95 -34.32 -15.17
C HIS A 193 -12.85 -33.21 -15.72
N GLU A 194 -13.67 -33.53 -16.72
CA GLU A 194 -14.66 -32.65 -17.32
C GLU A 194 -15.82 -32.33 -16.36
N GLU A 195 -16.35 -33.33 -15.65
CA GLU A 195 -17.40 -33.13 -14.64
C GLU A 195 -16.88 -32.31 -13.45
N TYR A 196 -15.66 -32.59 -13.00
CA TYR A 196 -15.00 -31.81 -11.94
C TYR A 196 -14.81 -30.33 -12.32
N ALA A 197 -14.64 -30.02 -13.61
CA ALA A 197 -14.49 -28.65 -14.07
C ALA A 197 -15.74 -27.78 -13.82
N LEU A 198 -16.93 -28.38 -13.68
CA LEU A 198 -18.19 -27.68 -13.35
C LEU A 198 -18.27 -27.30 -11.87
N SER A 199 -17.68 -28.10 -10.97
CA SER A 199 -17.68 -27.87 -9.53
C SER A 199 -16.49 -27.04 -9.06
N ARG A 200 -15.46 -26.88 -9.91
CA ARG A 200 -14.26 -26.10 -9.61
C ARG A 200 -14.59 -24.60 -9.49
N PRO A 201 -14.15 -23.92 -8.42
CA PRO A 201 -14.33 -22.46 -8.29
C PRO A 201 -13.54 -21.70 -9.38
N ASP A 202 -14.01 -20.50 -9.73
CA ASP A 202 -13.57 -19.64 -10.86
C ASP A 202 -12.06 -19.29 -10.96
N GLY A 203 -11.22 -19.78 -10.06
CA GLY A 203 -9.77 -19.56 -10.07
C GLY A 203 -9.35 -18.15 -9.63
N ILE A 204 -10.24 -17.43 -8.95
CA ILE A 204 -10.00 -16.03 -8.54
C ILE A 204 -8.92 -15.98 -7.44
N ARG A 205 -8.84 -16.99 -6.58
CA ARG A 205 -7.85 -17.05 -5.49
C ARG A 205 -6.43 -17.09 -6.05
N GLU A 206 -6.21 -17.91 -7.07
CA GLU A 206 -4.94 -18.08 -7.78
C GLU A 206 -4.57 -16.80 -8.53
N ALA A 207 -5.55 -16.14 -9.16
CA ALA A 207 -5.35 -14.82 -9.78
C ALA A 207 -4.92 -13.76 -8.75
N LEU A 208 -5.53 -13.73 -7.56
CA LEU A 208 -5.14 -12.82 -6.49
C LEU A 208 -3.73 -13.08 -5.97
N LEU A 209 -3.28 -14.35 -5.91
CA LEU A 209 -1.90 -14.67 -5.54
C LEU A 209 -0.89 -14.11 -6.55
N ILE A 210 -1.19 -14.19 -7.85
CA ILE A 210 -0.35 -13.63 -8.91
C ILE A 210 -0.30 -12.11 -8.82
N VAL A 211 -1.44 -11.45 -8.59
CA VAL A 211 -1.49 -10.00 -8.42
C VAL A 211 -0.73 -9.56 -7.16
N ALA A 212 -0.83 -10.31 -6.06
CA ALA A 212 -0.04 -10.07 -4.85
C ALA A 212 1.47 -10.21 -5.13
N ALA A 213 1.89 -11.17 -5.95
CA ALA A 213 3.28 -11.29 -6.38
C ALA A 213 3.75 -10.08 -7.18
N PHE A 214 2.94 -9.56 -8.11
CA PHE A 214 3.27 -8.33 -8.86
C PHE A 214 3.43 -7.11 -7.95
N LEU A 215 2.56 -6.97 -6.94
CA LEU A 215 2.68 -5.93 -5.93
C LEU A 215 3.97 -6.07 -5.10
N LEU A 216 4.34 -7.29 -4.70
CA LEU A 216 5.60 -7.51 -3.99
C LEU A 216 6.82 -7.17 -4.84
N PHE A 217 6.82 -7.53 -6.13
CA PHE A 217 7.90 -7.12 -7.04
C PHE A 217 8.00 -5.58 -7.17
N PHE A 218 6.88 -4.88 -7.18
CA PHE A 218 6.87 -3.42 -7.13
C PHE A 218 7.47 -2.89 -5.80
N PHE A 219 7.08 -3.46 -4.66
CA PHE A 219 7.63 -3.05 -3.37
C PHE A 219 9.14 -3.33 -3.26
N CYS A 220 9.66 -4.40 -3.86
CA CYS A 220 11.11 -4.65 -3.93
C CYS A 220 11.90 -3.47 -4.52
N LEU A 221 11.30 -2.71 -5.44
CA LEU A 221 11.97 -1.59 -6.11
C LEU A 221 12.02 -0.32 -5.25
N LEU A 222 11.15 -0.22 -4.24
CA LEU A 222 11.02 0.93 -3.35
C LEU A 222 11.72 0.74 -1.99
N THR A 223 11.86 -0.51 -1.55
CA THR A 223 12.41 -0.83 -0.23
C THR A 223 13.93 -0.83 -0.19
N PRO A 224 14.56 -0.57 0.98
CA PRO A 224 16.01 -0.73 1.17
C PRO A 224 16.50 -2.14 0.84
N ASP A 225 17.78 -2.25 0.45
CA ASP A 225 18.37 -3.49 -0.10
C ASP A 225 18.31 -4.69 0.86
N VAL A 226 18.28 -4.43 2.18
CA VAL A 226 18.18 -5.47 3.22
C VAL A 226 16.90 -6.30 3.12
N PHE A 227 15.80 -5.70 2.65
CA PHE A 227 14.48 -6.37 2.58
C PHE A 227 14.21 -7.03 1.23
N VAL A 228 14.99 -6.70 0.20
CA VAL A 228 14.83 -7.21 -1.18
C VAL A 228 14.82 -8.74 -1.27
N PRO A 229 15.74 -9.51 -0.65
CA PRO A 229 15.74 -10.97 -0.81
C PRO A 229 14.47 -11.63 -0.24
N TRP A 230 13.93 -11.10 0.86
CA TRP A 230 12.70 -11.61 1.48
C TRP A 230 11.46 -11.33 0.64
N LEU A 231 11.35 -10.09 0.14
CA LEU A 231 10.22 -9.68 -0.71
C LEU A 231 10.28 -10.36 -2.07
N ALA A 232 11.46 -10.46 -2.69
CA ALA A 232 11.65 -11.15 -3.97
C ALA A 232 11.39 -12.66 -3.83
N GLY A 233 11.91 -13.29 -2.77
CA GLY A 233 11.64 -14.70 -2.47
C GLY A 233 10.15 -14.96 -2.25
N GLY A 234 9.48 -14.10 -1.48
CA GLY A 234 8.03 -14.17 -1.28
C GLY A 234 7.24 -13.99 -2.58
N ALA A 235 7.62 -13.03 -3.42
CA ALA A 235 7.00 -12.79 -4.72
C ALA A 235 7.12 -14.01 -5.64
N VAL A 236 8.30 -14.62 -5.72
CA VAL A 236 8.53 -15.83 -6.53
C VAL A 236 7.71 -17.01 -6.01
N LEU A 237 7.62 -17.22 -4.70
CA LEU A 237 6.82 -18.30 -4.11
C LEU A 237 5.32 -18.11 -4.38
N LEU A 238 4.80 -16.89 -4.25
CA LEU A 238 3.40 -16.60 -4.56
C LEU A 238 3.09 -16.77 -6.04
N LEU A 239 4.00 -16.36 -6.92
CA LEU A 239 3.86 -16.53 -8.36
C LEU A 239 3.89 -18.03 -8.73
N ALA A 240 4.83 -18.79 -8.18
CA ALA A 240 4.91 -20.24 -8.38
C ALA A 240 3.66 -20.96 -7.86
N GLY A 241 3.17 -20.60 -6.66
CA GLY A 241 1.94 -21.15 -6.10
C GLY A 241 0.70 -20.80 -6.93
N GLY A 242 0.61 -19.57 -7.44
CA GLY A 242 -0.46 -19.13 -8.33
C GLY A 242 -0.45 -19.88 -9.66
N LEU A 243 0.72 -20.03 -10.30
CA LEU A 243 0.86 -20.79 -11.55
C LEU A 243 0.58 -22.29 -11.33
N TRP A 244 1.07 -22.87 -10.24
CA TRP A 244 0.80 -24.26 -9.89
C TRP A 244 -0.71 -24.48 -9.73
N GLY A 245 -1.41 -23.60 -9.00
CA GLY A 245 -2.86 -23.68 -8.85
C GLY A 245 -3.63 -23.61 -10.18
N LEU A 246 -3.10 -22.91 -11.20
CA LEU A 246 -3.73 -22.81 -12.51
C LEU A 246 -3.57 -24.07 -13.38
N PHE A 247 -2.42 -24.75 -13.30
CA PHE A 247 -2.07 -25.86 -14.19
C PHE A 247 -2.08 -27.24 -13.52
N ALA A 248 -2.12 -27.32 -12.19
CA ALA A 248 -2.06 -28.60 -11.50
C ALA A 248 -3.35 -29.43 -11.70
N PRO A 249 -3.21 -30.77 -11.87
CA PRO A 249 -4.35 -31.67 -11.93
C PRO A 249 -5.05 -31.76 -10.56
N PRO A 250 -6.36 -32.07 -10.54
CA PRO A 250 -7.09 -32.23 -9.28
C PRO A 250 -6.58 -33.42 -8.48
N ALA A 251 -6.59 -33.29 -7.15
CA ALA A 251 -6.27 -34.40 -6.26
C ALA A 251 -7.42 -35.42 -6.26
N LYS A 252 -7.11 -36.72 -6.20
CA LYS A 252 -8.13 -37.79 -6.19
C LYS A 252 -9.14 -37.66 -5.05
N THR A 253 -8.75 -37.07 -3.92
CA THR A 253 -9.62 -36.81 -2.76
C THR A 253 -10.65 -35.69 -2.99
N SER A 254 -10.48 -34.89 -4.05
CA SER A 254 -11.42 -33.80 -4.39
C SER A 254 -12.50 -34.21 -5.39
N LEU A 255 -12.35 -35.37 -6.03
CA LEU A 255 -13.32 -35.93 -6.96
C LEU A 255 -14.47 -36.56 -6.17
N ARG A 256 -15.71 -36.21 -6.51
CA ARG A 256 -16.90 -36.77 -5.87
C ARG A 256 -17.25 -38.14 -6.46
N GLU A 257 -18.01 -38.91 -5.69
CA GLU A 257 -18.58 -40.18 -6.14
C GLU A 257 -19.91 -39.92 -6.87
N ILE A 258 -20.10 -40.65 -7.97
CA ILE A 258 -21.29 -40.63 -8.83
C ILE A 258 -21.89 -42.03 -8.79
N HIS A 259 -23.19 -42.11 -8.51
CA HIS A 259 -23.96 -43.34 -8.48
C HIS A 259 -24.66 -43.52 -9.82
N CYS A 260 -24.35 -44.61 -10.52
CA CYS A 260 -24.98 -45.00 -11.78
C CYS A 260 -26.19 -45.88 -11.45
N LEU A 261 -27.39 -45.34 -11.61
CA LEU A 261 -28.65 -45.99 -11.32
C LEU A 261 -29.39 -46.32 -12.63
N ARG A 262 -30.18 -47.38 -12.61
CA ARG A 262 -31.10 -47.73 -13.69
C ARG A 262 -32.51 -47.84 -13.15
N GLY A 263 -33.43 -47.10 -13.75
CA GLY A 263 -34.84 -47.12 -13.36
C GLY A 263 -35.70 -46.22 -14.24
N THR A 264 -36.96 -46.03 -13.85
CA THR A 264 -37.93 -45.22 -14.61
C THR A 264 -38.15 -43.87 -13.92
N PRO A 265 -37.63 -42.75 -14.44
CA PRO A 265 -37.92 -41.44 -13.88
C PRO A 265 -39.40 -41.10 -14.13
N LYS A 266 -40.13 -40.74 -13.07
CA LYS A 266 -41.55 -40.38 -13.12
C LYS A 266 -41.76 -38.96 -12.61
N ARG A 267 -42.65 -38.22 -13.26
CA ARG A 267 -43.12 -36.91 -12.80
C ARG A 267 -44.34 -37.11 -11.90
N TRP A 268 -44.25 -36.66 -10.65
CA TRP A 268 -45.40 -36.62 -9.74
C TRP A 268 -46.13 -35.29 -9.89
N GLY A 269 -47.37 -35.34 -10.34
CA GLY A 269 -48.26 -34.18 -10.43
C GLY A 269 -49.38 -34.28 -9.41
N LEU A 270 -49.59 -33.22 -8.63
CA LEU A 270 -50.85 -32.99 -7.94
C LEU A 270 -51.83 -32.44 -8.99
N PHE A 271 -52.94 -33.13 -9.21
CA PHE A 271 -53.97 -32.70 -10.16
C PHE A 271 -54.56 -31.36 -9.69
N GLY A 272 -54.40 -30.27 -10.47
CA GLY A 272 -55.20 -29.05 -10.30
C GLY A 272 -54.47 -27.69 -10.22
N GLU A 273 -53.14 -27.63 -10.26
CA GLU A 273 -52.40 -26.36 -10.11
C GLU A 273 -51.45 -26.09 -11.31
N ASN A 274 -51.39 -24.82 -11.76
CA ASN A 274 -50.83 -24.39 -13.05
C ASN A 274 -49.36 -24.81 -13.29
N ASP A 275 -49.08 -25.26 -14.53
CA ASP A 275 -47.88 -25.99 -14.99
C ASP A 275 -46.50 -25.31 -14.89
N GLN A 276 -46.35 -24.10 -14.34
CA GLN A 276 -45.09 -23.36 -14.43
C GLN A 276 -44.14 -23.49 -13.23
N GLU A 277 -44.58 -23.95 -12.05
CA GLU A 277 -43.72 -24.00 -10.84
C GLU A 277 -43.41 -25.42 -10.31
N HIS A 278 -43.94 -26.49 -10.91
CA HIS A 278 -43.69 -27.89 -10.48
C HIS A 278 -42.67 -28.63 -11.36
N LEU A 279 -41.45 -28.10 -11.40
CA LEU A 279 -40.30 -28.68 -12.11
C LEU A 279 -39.36 -29.52 -11.19
N ASN A 280 -39.67 -29.63 -9.90
CA ASN A 280 -38.84 -30.31 -8.88
C ASN A 280 -39.37 -31.70 -8.47
N ASN A 281 -40.39 -32.21 -9.17
CA ASN A 281 -41.16 -33.37 -8.71
C ASN A 281 -40.87 -34.63 -9.56
N ILE A 282 -39.72 -34.68 -10.24
CA ILE A 282 -39.29 -35.88 -10.97
C ILE A 282 -38.52 -36.75 -9.99
N SER A 283 -39.01 -37.95 -9.71
CA SER A 283 -38.32 -38.89 -8.84
C SER A 283 -37.97 -40.18 -9.60
N LEU A 284 -36.91 -40.82 -9.13
CA LEU A 284 -36.56 -42.18 -9.45
C LEU A 284 -36.92 -43.02 -8.22
N GLY A 285 -38.10 -43.65 -8.23
CA GLY A 285 -38.71 -44.25 -7.05
C GLY A 285 -38.84 -43.23 -5.90
N ILE A 286 -38.05 -43.39 -4.84
CA ILE A 286 -38.07 -42.55 -3.62
C ILE A 286 -37.07 -41.37 -3.71
N ILE A 287 -36.19 -41.34 -4.72
CA ILE A 287 -35.14 -40.33 -4.83
C ILE A 287 -35.58 -39.21 -5.77
N ASP A 288 -35.77 -38.00 -5.23
CA ASP A 288 -36.06 -36.81 -6.06
C ASP A 288 -34.84 -36.39 -6.87
N LEU A 289 -34.98 -36.23 -8.18
CA LEU A 289 -33.91 -35.86 -9.09
C LEU A 289 -33.86 -34.35 -9.31
N ILE A 290 -32.66 -33.76 -9.17
CA ILE A 290 -32.43 -32.33 -9.43
C ILE A 290 -31.72 -32.17 -10.78
N TYR A 291 -32.43 -31.59 -11.74
CA TYR A 291 -31.93 -31.39 -13.10
C TYR A 291 -31.34 -29.98 -13.32
N PRO A 292 -30.31 -29.83 -14.18
CA PRO A 292 -29.87 -28.52 -14.66
C PRO A 292 -31.00 -27.77 -15.37
N ARG A 293 -31.12 -26.46 -15.10
CA ARG A 293 -32.20 -25.63 -15.66
C ARG A 293 -32.24 -25.61 -17.19
N HIS A 294 -31.09 -25.69 -17.86
CA HIS A 294 -31.03 -25.66 -19.31
C HIS A 294 -31.50 -26.96 -19.96
N TRP A 295 -31.67 -28.07 -19.22
CA TRP A 295 -32.15 -29.36 -19.75
C TRP A 295 -33.66 -29.47 -19.84
N GLN A 296 -34.40 -28.54 -19.26
CA GLN A 296 -35.86 -28.52 -19.18
C GLN A 296 -36.61 -28.99 -20.45
N PRO A 297 -36.29 -28.52 -21.67
CA PRO A 297 -37.05 -28.91 -22.86
C PRO A 297 -36.86 -30.37 -23.30
N TRP A 298 -35.79 -31.05 -22.87
CA TRP A 298 -35.43 -32.39 -23.36
C TRP A 298 -35.72 -33.52 -22.36
N ILE A 299 -35.94 -33.20 -21.08
CA ILE A 299 -36.17 -34.19 -20.02
C ILE A 299 -37.43 -35.03 -20.30
N ALA A 300 -38.46 -34.44 -20.90
CA ALA A 300 -39.76 -35.09 -21.10
C ALA A 300 -39.71 -36.33 -22.01
N GLN A 301 -38.70 -36.44 -22.88
CA GLN A 301 -38.60 -37.51 -23.85
C GLN A 301 -38.25 -38.88 -23.22
N ASP A 302 -37.51 -38.86 -22.12
CA ASP A 302 -37.02 -40.04 -21.41
C ASP A 302 -37.87 -40.41 -20.17
N LEU A 303 -38.90 -39.61 -19.85
CA LEU A 303 -39.81 -39.88 -18.72
C LEU A 303 -40.65 -41.14 -18.96
N GLY A 304 -40.80 -41.96 -17.93
CA GLY A 304 -41.59 -43.20 -17.97
C GLY A 304 -40.90 -44.38 -18.68
N GLN A 305 -39.69 -44.20 -19.21
CA GLN A 305 -38.90 -45.27 -19.83
C GLN A 305 -37.78 -45.72 -18.89
N LYS A 306 -37.33 -46.98 -18.99
CA LYS A 306 -36.18 -47.47 -18.22
C LYS A 306 -34.90 -46.85 -18.79
N THR A 307 -34.30 -45.90 -18.07
CA THR A 307 -33.10 -45.18 -18.49
C THR A 307 -32.01 -45.25 -17.44
N ASP A 308 -30.76 -45.19 -17.90
CA ASP A 308 -29.59 -45.09 -17.03
C ASP A 308 -29.42 -43.63 -16.61
N ILE A 309 -29.28 -43.38 -15.31
CA ILE A 309 -29.18 -42.06 -14.71
C ILE A 309 -27.98 -42.05 -13.77
N ASP A 310 -27.05 -41.13 -14.03
CA ASP A 310 -25.91 -40.89 -13.15
C ASP A 310 -26.25 -39.73 -12.21
N ILE A 311 -26.20 -39.96 -10.90
CA ILE A 311 -26.50 -38.94 -9.90
C ILE A 311 -25.37 -38.74 -8.90
N TYR A 312 -25.25 -37.53 -8.39
CA TYR A 312 -24.48 -37.24 -7.19
C TYR A 312 -25.24 -37.68 -5.93
N LEU A 313 -24.52 -37.79 -4.81
CA LEU A 313 -25.10 -38.03 -3.47
C LEU A 313 -26.13 -36.96 -3.06
N ASP A 314 -25.99 -35.73 -3.58
CA ASP A 314 -26.92 -34.62 -3.35
C ASP A 314 -28.10 -34.59 -4.34
N ARG A 315 -28.30 -35.69 -5.08
CA ARG A 315 -29.39 -35.93 -6.03
C ARG A 315 -29.35 -35.10 -7.32
N HIS A 316 -28.26 -34.38 -7.59
CA HIS A 316 -28.08 -33.71 -8.89
C HIS A 316 -27.76 -34.72 -9.98
N VAL A 317 -28.44 -34.59 -11.12
CA VAL A 317 -28.26 -35.48 -12.27
C VAL A 317 -27.08 -35.03 -13.12
N VAL A 318 -26.17 -35.97 -13.40
CA VAL A 318 -24.97 -35.76 -14.23
C VAL A 318 -25.19 -36.22 -15.66
N ARG A 319 -25.93 -37.31 -15.82
CA ARG A 319 -26.24 -37.91 -17.12
C ARG A 319 -27.60 -38.59 -17.07
N GLN A 320 -28.36 -38.48 -18.14
CA GLN A 320 -29.60 -39.22 -18.36
C GLN A 320 -29.60 -39.82 -19.77
N GLY A 321 -29.72 -41.14 -19.83
CA GLY A 321 -29.85 -41.87 -21.08
C GLY A 321 -28.65 -41.73 -22.01
N ARG A 322 -28.94 -41.59 -23.30
CA ARG A 322 -27.92 -41.63 -24.37
C ARG A 322 -27.31 -40.27 -24.68
N PHE A 323 -28.09 -39.19 -24.60
CA PHE A 323 -27.69 -37.89 -25.13
C PHE A 323 -27.45 -36.82 -24.06
N LEU A 324 -28.21 -36.81 -22.97
CA LEU A 324 -28.06 -35.80 -21.91
C LEU A 324 -26.90 -36.17 -21.00
N SER A 325 -25.79 -35.44 -21.08
CA SER A 325 -24.54 -35.77 -20.39
C SER A 325 -23.72 -34.50 -20.13
N LEU A 326 -23.53 -34.15 -18.85
CA LEU A 326 -22.69 -33.00 -18.48
C LEU A 326 -21.22 -33.19 -18.89
N HIS A 327 -20.75 -34.44 -18.94
CA HIS A 327 -19.41 -34.77 -19.43
C HIS A 327 -19.22 -34.33 -20.89
N ASP A 328 -20.17 -34.69 -21.77
CA ASP A 328 -20.09 -34.35 -23.19
C ASP A 328 -20.27 -32.85 -23.44
N GLU A 329 -21.07 -32.16 -22.63
CA GLU A 329 -21.16 -30.69 -22.66
C GLU A 329 -19.83 -30.02 -22.41
N VAL A 330 -19.11 -30.43 -21.36
CA VAL A 330 -17.85 -29.77 -21.00
C VAL A 330 -16.76 -30.14 -22.00
N LYS A 331 -16.78 -31.36 -22.53
CA LYS A 331 -15.85 -31.82 -23.55
C LYS A 331 -15.98 -31.04 -24.87
N ASN A 332 -17.21 -30.83 -25.33
CA ASN A 332 -17.48 -30.09 -26.58
C ASN A 332 -17.48 -28.56 -26.35
N PHE A 333 -17.96 -28.11 -25.19
CA PHE A 333 -18.15 -26.71 -24.82
C PHE A 333 -17.55 -26.40 -23.43
N PRO A 334 -16.21 -26.32 -23.32
CA PRO A 334 -15.53 -26.16 -22.05
C PRO A 334 -15.85 -24.82 -21.38
N LEU A 335 -15.97 -24.82 -20.05
CA LEU A 335 -16.19 -23.62 -19.24
C LEU A 335 -15.00 -22.65 -19.37
N GLN A 336 -15.30 -21.42 -19.82
CA GLN A 336 -14.30 -20.37 -20.00
C GLN A 336 -14.38 -19.34 -18.86
N HIS A 337 -13.62 -19.57 -17.79
CA HIS A 337 -13.46 -18.59 -16.71
C HIS A 337 -12.68 -17.35 -17.21
N TRP A 338 -13.42 -16.27 -17.52
CA TRP A 338 -12.87 -15.00 -18.01
C TRP A 338 -12.46 -14.05 -16.88
N LEU A 339 -13.12 -14.16 -15.72
CA LEU A 339 -12.91 -13.27 -14.57
C LEU A 339 -11.46 -13.31 -14.07
N ARG A 340 -10.85 -14.51 -13.99
CA ARG A 340 -9.44 -14.69 -13.58
C ARG A 340 -8.45 -13.88 -14.44
N SER A 341 -8.63 -13.90 -15.77
CA SER A 341 -7.75 -13.18 -16.68
C SER A 341 -7.98 -11.66 -16.60
N THR A 342 -9.23 -11.26 -16.32
CA THR A 342 -9.57 -9.86 -16.08
C THR A 342 -8.92 -9.33 -14.80
N VAL A 343 -8.93 -10.12 -13.72
CA VAL A 343 -8.29 -9.77 -12.44
C VAL A 343 -6.77 -9.64 -12.61
N ILE A 344 -6.12 -10.56 -13.32
CA ILE A 344 -4.68 -10.48 -13.59
C ILE A 344 -4.35 -9.25 -14.45
N ALA A 345 -5.13 -8.98 -15.50
CA ALA A 345 -4.93 -7.81 -16.36
C ALA A 345 -5.13 -6.50 -15.58
N GLY A 346 -6.18 -6.42 -14.75
CA GLY A 346 -6.45 -5.26 -13.90
C GLY A 346 -5.36 -5.05 -12.85
N GLY A 347 -4.87 -6.12 -12.22
CA GLY A 347 -3.76 -6.06 -11.27
C GLY A 347 -2.45 -5.62 -11.91
N ALA A 348 -2.13 -6.12 -13.12
CA ALA A 348 -0.97 -5.69 -13.88
C ALA A 348 -1.07 -4.22 -14.32
N ALA A 349 -2.27 -3.76 -14.73
CA ALA A 349 -2.52 -2.35 -15.05
C ALA A 349 -2.35 -1.45 -13.83
N LEU A 350 -2.83 -1.88 -12.66
CA LEU A 350 -2.63 -1.15 -11.40
C LEU A 350 -1.13 -1.00 -11.09
N VAL A 351 -0.36 -2.08 -11.15
CA VAL A 351 1.10 -2.03 -10.91
C VAL A 351 1.81 -1.16 -11.94
N LEU A 352 1.41 -1.21 -13.21
CA LEU A 352 1.94 -0.33 -14.25
C LEU A 352 1.68 1.14 -13.94
N VAL A 353 0.45 1.51 -13.54
CA VAL A 353 0.13 2.88 -13.12
C VAL A 353 0.94 3.30 -11.90
N MET A 354 1.13 2.42 -10.92
CA MET A 354 1.99 2.71 -9.78
C MET A 354 3.46 2.92 -10.19
N LEU A 355 4.00 2.13 -11.13
CA LEU A 355 5.34 2.35 -11.66
C LEU A 355 5.46 3.72 -12.36
N LEU A 356 4.46 4.12 -13.14
CA LEU A 356 4.45 5.41 -13.83
C LEU A 356 4.41 6.62 -12.87
N LEU A 357 3.71 6.49 -11.74
CA LEU A 357 3.53 7.60 -10.79
C LEU A 357 4.64 7.68 -9.74
N PHE A 358 5.15 6.54 -9.26
CA PHE A 358 6.06 6.49 -8.12
C PHE A 358 7.55 6.37 -8.49
N VAL A 359 7.88 5.95 -9.72
CA VAL A 359 9.26 5.81 -10.17
C VAL A 359 9.55 6.86 -11.26
N PRO A 360 10.62 7.69 -11.14
CA PRO A 360 11.02 8.61 -12.20
C PRO A 360 11.57 7.81 -13.39
N LEU A 361 10.72 7.56 -14.38
CA LEU A 361 11.00 6.70 -15.54
C LEU A 361 11.92 7.31 -16.59
N ASP A 362 12.13 8.63 -16.55
CA ASP A 362 12.94 9.33 -17.55
C ASP A 362 14.39 8.81 -17.59
N MET A 363 14.94 8.47 -16.43
CA MET A 363 16.30 7.93 -16.31
C MET A 363 16.42 6.51 -16.89
N PRO A 364 15.70 5.48 -16.42
CA PRO A 364 15.85 4.11 -16.94
C PRO A 364 15.54 3.99 -18.44
N ILE A 365 14.64 4.82 -18.98
CA ILE A 365 14.39 4.87 -20.43
C ILE A 365 15.60 5.45 -21.18
N LYS A 366 16.20 6.56 -20.70
CA LYS A 366 17.44 7.11 -21.28
C LYS A 366 18.60 6.11 -21.20
N PHE A 367 18.72 5.36 -20.09
CA PHE A 367 19.71 4.30 -19.93
C PHE A 367 19.54 3.18 -20.96
N THR A 368 18.34 2.59 -21.07
CA THR A 368 18.08 1.51 -22.02
C THR A 368 18.27 1.96 -23.47
N LEU A 369 17.84 3.17 -23.80
CA LEU A 369 18.00 3.75 -25.13
C LEU A 369 19.47 4.06 -25.47
N SER A 370 20.26 4.50 -24.48
CA SER A 370 21.69 4.77 -24.63
C SER A 370 22.51 3.48 -24.80
N TRP A 371 22.18 2.44 -24.03
CA TRP A 371 22.86 1.15 -24.11
C TRP A 371 22.67 0.49 -25.48
N ILE A 372 21.47 0.60 -26.05
CA ILE A 372 21.16 0.13 -27.41
C ILE A 372 21.95 0.92 -28.47
N LYS A 373 22.26 2.20 -28.21
CA LYS A 373 23.02 3.07 -29.11
C LYS A 373 24.54 2.92 -29.00
N GLY A 374 25.04 2.10 -28.08
CA GLY A 374 26.47 1.82 -27.91
C GLY A 374 27.22 2.88 -27.10
N ALA A 375 26.71 3.22 -25.92
CA ALA A 375 27.34 4.16 -24.97
C ALA A 375 28.83 3.86 -24.74
N GLN A 376 29.68 4.89 -24.80
CA GLN A 376 31.12 4.77 -24.55
C GLN A 376 31.53 5.41 -23.22
N THR A 377 32.58 4.87 -22.61
CA THR A 377 33.27 5.49 -21.46
C THR A 377 34.33 6.43 -21.98
N ILE A 378 34.09 7.74 -21.87
CA ILE A 378 35.04 8.79 -22.28
C ILE A 378 35.75 9.28 -21.03
N GLU A 379 37.06 9.02 -20.94
CA GLU A 379 37.92 9.60 -19.92
C GLU A 379 38.64 10.81 -20.52
N ALA A 380 38.39 12.01 -19.98
CA ALA A 380 39.04 13.23 -20.44
C ALA A 380 39.72 13.96 -19.29
N THR A 381 40.99 14.28 -19.50
CA THR A 381 41.83 15.04 -18.57
C THR A 381 42.14 16.46 -19.05
N SER A 382 41.69 16.82 -20.26
CA SER A 382 41.89 18.14 -20.86
C SER A 382 40.71 18.51 -21.75
N VAL A 383 40.51 19.82 -21.94
CA VAL A 383 39.42 20.39 -22.76
C VAL A 383 39.50 19.87 -24.19
N ASN A 384 40.69 19.86 -24.80
CA ASN A 384 40.88 19.37 -26.17
C ASN A 384 40.53 17.89 -26.35
N LYS A 385 40.86 17.03 -25.37
CA LYS A 385 40.49 15.60 -25.42
C LYS A 385 38.98 15.41 -25.36
N LEU A 386 38.28 16.23 -24.58
CA LEU A 386 36.82 16.16 -24.48
C LEU A 386 36.14 16.66 -25.76
N ASP A 387 36.70 17.67 -26.42
CA ASP A 387 36.18 18.18 -27.68
C ASP A 387 36.38 17.19 -28.85
N GLU A 388 37.56 16.58 -28.94
CA GLU A 388 37.86 15.53 -29.93
C GLU A 388 37.00 14.28 -29.76
N ALA A 389 36.64 13.92 -28.52
CA ALA A 389 35.83 12.73 -28.23
C ALA A 389 34.37 12.86 -28.68
N GLY A 390 33.84 14.08 -28.84
CA GLY A 390 32.50 14.31 -29.38
C GLY A 390 31.36 13.71 -28.53
N VAL A 391 31.23 14.17 -27.28
CA VAL A 391 30.27 13.71 -26.27
C VAL A 391 28.82 13.67 -26.77
N ARG A 392 28.12 12.55 -26.51
CA ARG A 392 26.69 12.37 -26.82
C ARG A 392 25.88 12.10 -25.56
N VAL A 393 24.57 12.35 -25.66
CA VAL A 393 23.62 11.99 -24.60
C VAL A 393 23.62 10.48 -24.41
N GLY A 394 23.90 10.06 -23.18
CA GLY A 394 23.96 8.67 -22.76
C GLY A 394 25.37 8.10 -22.61
N ASP A 395 26.42 8.82 -22.99
CA ASP A 395 27.80 8.44 -22.72
C ASP A 395 28.14 8.55 -21.23
N THR A 396 29.03 7.69 -20.78
CA THR A 396 29.62 7.76 -19.42
C THR A 396 30.88 8.61 -19.48
N LEU A 397 30.93 9.70 -18.72
CA LEU A 397 32.08 10.59 -18.63
C LEU A 397 32.81 10.41 -17.31
N ARG A 398 34.13 10.38 -17.39
CA ARG A 398 35.02 10.51 -16.24
C ARG A 398 36.01 11.63 -16.50
N LEU A 399 35.72 12.78 -15.91
CA LEU A 399 36.44 14.03 -16.12
C LEU A 399 37.30 14.33 -14.91
N LYS A 400 38.57 14.67 -15.16
CA LYS A 400 39.48 15.20 -14.13
C LYS A 400 40.20 16.40 -14.70
N GLY A 401 40.05 17.54 -14.05
CA GLY A 401 40.64 18.78 -14.53
C GLY A 401 40.67 19.85 -13.46
N THR A 402 41.14 21.02 -13.86
CA THR A 402 41.06 22.25 -13.07
C THR A 402 40.07 23.19 -13.73
N GLY A 403 39.10 23.68 -12.97
CA GLY A 403 38.04 24.54 -13.49
C GLY A 403 37.66 25.62 -12.48
N MET A 404 36.71 26.45 -12.90
CA MET A 404 36.13 27.51 -12.10
C MET A 404 34.70 27.11 -11.70
N CYS A 405 34.35 27.21 -10.41
CA CYS A 405 32.94 27.06 -10.02
C CYS A 405 32.11 28.20 -10.62
N ASN A 406 30.94 27.88 -11.16
CA ASN A 406 30.04 28.88 -11.69
C ASN A 406 29.55 29.82 -10.57
N ILE A 407 29.09 31.02 -10.92
CA ILE A 407 28.55 31.97 -9.95
C ILE A 407 27.04 32.03 -10.12
N HIS A 408 26.33 31.98 -8.99
CA HIS A 408 24.88 32.04 -9.01
C HIS A 408 24.40 33.42 -9.50
N THR A 409 23.55 33.43 -10.53
CA THR A 409 22.85 34.64 -10.97
C THR A 409 21.46 34.71 -10.34
N PRO A 410 21.08 35.83 -9.71
CA PRO A 410 19.72 36.00 -9.23
C PRO A 410 18.75 35.99 -10.42
N GLY A 411 17.94 34.93 -10.52
CA GLY A 411 16.93 34.75 -11.57
C GLY A 411 16.96 33.39 -12.28
N ALA A 412 18.07 32.64 -12.20
CA ALA A 412 18.15 31.27 -12.68
C ALA A 412 17.61 30.31 -11.61
N TRP A 413 16.50 29.63 -11.89
CA TRP A 413 15.86 28.67 -10.99
C TRP A 413 16.74 27.41 -10.83
N ASN A 414 17.64 27.40 -9.86
CA ASN A 414 18.34 26.18 -9.41
C ASN A 414 17.70 25.64 -8.12
N THR A 415 17.69 24.31 -7.97
CA THR A 415 17.04 23.54 -6.90
C THR A 415 17.68 23.71 -5.51
N ARG A 416 18.84 24.35 -5.40
CA ARG A 416 19.54 24.65 -4.14
C ARG A 416 19.70 26.17 -3.97
N GLN A 417 18.97 26.74 -3.01
CA GLN A 417 19.08 28.17 -2.67
C GLN A 417 20.22 28.48 -1.68
N ASN A 418 20.79 27.47 -1.01
CA ASN A 418 21.86 27.63 -0.01
C ASN A 418 23.05 26.71 -0.30
N SER A 419 23.97 27.15 -1.16
CA SER A 419 25.32 26.56 -1.27
C SER A 419 26.20 27.10 -0.14
N PRO A 420 27.02 26.26 0.55
CA PRO A 420 27.99 26.74 1.54
C PRO A 420 29.04 27.69 0.93
N PHE A 421 29.27 27.61 -0.38
CA PHE A 421 30.23 28.44 -1.12
C PHE A 421 29.61 29.72 -1.71
N MET A 422 28.36 30.06 -1.38
CA MET A 422 27.69 31.26 -1.91
C MET A 422 28.60 32.50 -1.84
N PRO A 423 28.79 33.22 -2.97
CA PRO A 423 28.00 33.19 -4.22
C PRO A 423 28.40 32.14 -5.27
N PHE A 424 29.39 31.28 -5.01
CA PHE A 424 29.84 30.25 -5.94
C PHE A 424 28.96 28.99 -5.87
N ASP A 425 28.63 28.45 -7.03
CA ASP A 425 27.89 27.21 -7.25
C ASP A 425 28.81 26.16 -7.88
N CYS A 426 29.38 25.30 -7.05
CA CYS A 426 30.29 24.23 -7.48
C CYS A 426 29.57 22.96 -7.98
N SER A 427 28.24 22.99 -8.10
CA SER A 427 27.49 21.99 -8.86
C SER A 427 27.63 22.19 -10.37
N GLN A 428 28.08 23.38 -10.79
CA GLN A 428 28.38 23.72 -12.17
C GLN A 428 29.82 24.19 -12.28
N ILE A 429 30.60 23.56 -13.16
CA ILE A 429 32.01 23.88 -13.36
C ILE A 429 32.22 24.36 -14.78
N ILE A 430 32.84 25.53 -14.89
CA ILE A 430 33.35 26.06 -16.15
C ILE A 430 34.75 25.51 -16.35
N TRP A 431 34.94 24.74 -17.43
CA TRP A 431 36.21 24.14 -17.81
C TRP A 431 36.65 24.67 -19.17
N ASN A 432 37.64 25.55 -19.16
CA ASN A 432 38.24 26.16 -20.35
C ASN A 432 39.77 26.29 -20.18
N ASP A 433 40.47 26.48 -21.29
CA ASP A 433 41.93 26.74 -21.32
C ASP A 433 42.26 28.26 -21.29
N ALA A 434 41.28 29.09 -20.91
CA ALA A 434 41.46 30.54 -20.84
C ALA A 434 42.31 30.93 -19.62
N PRO A 435 43.09 32.03 -19.69
CA PRO A 435 43.80 32.52 -18.51
C PRO A 435 42.79 32.87 -17.39
N PRO A 436 43.13 32.59 -16.13
CA PRO A 436 42.24 32.86 -15.01
C PRO A 436 41.91 34.35 -14.91
N LEU A 437 40.68 34.66 -14.50
CA LEU A 437 40.30 36.03 -14.21
C LEU A 437 41.17 36.57 -13.06
N PRO A 438 41.63 37.84 -13.14
CA PRO A 438 42.37 38.44 -12.05
C PRO A 438 41.48 38.52 -10.80
N LEU A 439 42.11 38.48 -9.63
CA LEU A 439 41.40 38.69 -8.38
C LEU A 439 40.76 40.08 -8.37
N PRO A 440 39.54 40.22 -7.86
CA PRO A 440 38.85 41.50 -7.83
C PRO A 440 39.57 42.46 -6.89
N GLU A 441 39.83 43.67 -7.38
CA GLU A 441 40.38 44.80 -6.63
C GLU A 441 39.39 45.97 -6.66
N SER A 442 39.25 46.69 -5.55
CA SER A 442 38.37 47.86 -5.47
C SER A 442 39.02 48.98 -4.66
N GLU A 443 39.15 50.16 -5.27
CA GLU A 443 39.68 51.35 -4.62
C GLU A 443 38.77 51.83 -3.48
N VAL A 444 37.46 51.64 -3.60
CA VAL A 444 36.47 52.01 -2.57
C VAL A 444 36.66 51.16 -1.31
N VAL A 445 36.88 49.86 -1.49
CA VAL A 445 37.20 48.93 -0.40
C VAL A 445 38.53 49.29 0.24
N ASN A 446 39.55 49.64 -0.56
CA ASN A 446 40.84 50.08 -0.02
C ASN A 446 40.69 51.34 0.85
N LYS A 447 39.91 52.34 0.41
CA LYS A 447 39.60 53.55 1.19
C LYS A 447 38.82 53.24 2.46
N ALA A 448 37.80 52.38 2.39
CA ALA A 448 36.98 51.99 3.54
C ALA A 448 37.78 51.17 4.57
N THR A 449 38.65 50.28 4.11
CA THR A 449 39.59 49.51 4.95
C THR A 449 40.59 50.46 5.59
N ALA A 450 41.17 51.41 4.84
CA ALA A 450 42.10 52.39 5.37
C ALA A 450 41.48 53.25 6.48
N LEU A 451 40.24 53.74 6.29
CA LEU A 451 39.51 54.50 7.32
C LEU A 451 39.30 53.66 8.58
N THR A 452 38.76 52.45 8.42
CA THR A 452 38.46 51.53 9.54
C THR A 452 39.73 51.17 10.30
N GLN A 453 40.81 50.81 9.60
CA GLN A 453 42.10 50.49 10.21
C GLN A 453 42.70 51.70 10.93
N THR A 454 42.55 52.91 10.39
CA THR A 454 43.05 54.13 11.02
C THR A 454 42.33 54.42 12.33
N VAL A 455 41.01 54.33 12.34
CA VAL A 455 40.19 54.54 13.54
C VAL A 455 40.51 53.47 14.57
N ASN A 456 40.54 52.20 14.18
CA ASN A 456 40.85 51.11 15.10
C ASN A 456 42.28 51.22 15.67
N ARG A 457 43.27 51.59 14.86
CA ARG A 457 44.66 51.81 15.29
C ARG A 457 44.77 52.95 16.32
N GLN A 458 44.05 54.05 16.12
CA GLN A 458 44.06 55.17 17.07
C GLN A 458 43.27 54.89 18.35
N LEU A 459 42.17 54.14 18.27
CA LEU A 459 41.38 53.76 19.44
C LEU A 459 42.04 52.64 20.28
N HIS A 460 42.72 51.70 19.62
CA HIS A 460 43.39 50.54 20.23
C HIS A 460 44.87 50.47 19.81
N PRO A 461 45.71 51.43 20.24
CA PRO A 461 47.11 51.49 19.82
C PRO A 461 47.91 50.32 20.39
N LYS A 462 48.76 49.72 19.55
CA LYS A 462 49.74 48.71 19.97
C LYS A 462 51.02 49.39 20.50
N PRO A 463 51.82 48.71 21.34
CA PRO A 463 53.02 49.32 21.94
C PRO A 463 54.08 49.78 20.91
N ASP A 464 54.09 49.20 19.71
CA ASP A 464 55.02 49.53 18.61
C ASP A 464 54.48 50.58 17.62
N ASP A 465 53.28 51.14 17.83
CA ASP A 465 52.74 52.14 16.90
C ASP A 465 53.47 53.50 17.06
N ASP A 466 54.01 54.01 15.94
CA ASP A 466 54.62 55.35 15.81
C ASP A 466 53.59 56.44 16.09
N SER A 467 53.44 56.74 17.36
CA SER A 467 52.49 57.73 17.84
C SER A 467 53.17 59.09 17.97
N ARG A 468 52.47 60.17 17.63
CA ARG A 468 53.00 61.55 17.75
C ARG A 468 53.10 62.06 19.20
N VAL A 469 52.76 61.23 20.18
CA VAL A 469 52.66 61.59 21.61
C VAL A 469 53.55 60.68 22.46
N SER A 470 54.18 61.24 23.51
CA SER A 470 55.10 60.49 24.37
C SER A 470 54.41 59.32 25.10
N PRO A 471 55.09 58.16 25.24
CA PRO A 471 54.49 56.96 25.85
C PRO A 471 54.09 57.19 27.32
N ALA A 472 54.78 58.08 28.04
CA ALA A 472 54.43 58.47 29.40
C ALA A 472 53.08 59.18 29.48
N LEU A 473 52.78 60.12 28.57
CA LEU A 473 51.51 60.84 28.54
C LEU A 473 50.35 59.91 28.14
N ARG A 474 50.60 59.02 27.18
CA ARG A 474 49.61 58.02 26.75
C ARG A 474 49.22 57.07 27.88
N SER A 475 50.21 56.54 28.61
CA SER A 475 49.94 55.65 29.74
C SER A 475 49.18 56.35 30.88
N ALA A 476 49.42 57.65 31.10
CA ALA A 476 48.69 58.44 32.08
C ALA A 476 47.21 58.64 31.68
N ILE A 477 46.94 58.88 30.40
CA ILE A 477 45.58 59.05 29.85
C ILE A 477 44.81 57.71 29.85
N GLN A 478 45.48 56.61 29.52
CA GLN A 478 44.86 55.28 29.62
C GLN A 478 44.53 54.91 31.08
N LYS A 479 45.39 55.27 32.04
CA LYS A 479 45.11 55.09 33.48
C LYS A 479 43.94 55.93 33.97
N SER A 480 43.63 57.06 33.33
CA SER A 480 42.44 57.87 33.66
C SER A 480 41.16 57.36 32.99
N GLY A 481 41.23 56.26 32.23
CA GLY A 481 40.10 55.67 31.55
C GLY A 481 39.63 56.45 30.32
N MET A 482 40.46 57.34 29.77
CA MET A 482 40.17 58.10 28.55
C MET A 482 40.94 57.52 27.36
N VAL A 483 40.36 57.60 26.16
CA VAL A 483 40.99 57.20 24.90
C VAL A 483 41.45 58.46 24.16
N LEU A 484 42.68 58.44 23.66
CA LEU A 484 43.30 59.56 22.95
C LEU A 484 43.32 59.27 21.45
N LEU A 485 42.70 60.13 20.65
CA LEU A 485 42.95 60.19 19.20
C LEU A 485 44.13 61.14 18.96
N ASP A 486 45.24 60.60 18.46
CA ASP A 486 46.49 61.31 18.26
C ASP A 486 46.60 61.96 16.86
N ASP A 487 45.79 61.53 15.90
CA ASP A 487 45.71 62.12 14.55
C ASP A 487 44.26 62.21 14.05
N PHE A 488 43.52 63.15 14.63
CA PHE A 488 42.13 63.41 14.23
C PHE A 488 42.00 63.92 12.79
N GLY A 489 43.03 64.60 12.26
CA GLY A 489 43.06 65.09 10.89
C GLY A 489 43.02 63.95 9.87
N ASP A 490 43.80 62.89 10.09
CA ASP A 490 43.84 61.70 9.22
C ASP A 490 42.47 61.00 9.12
N ILE A 491 41.71 60.92 10.22
CA ILE A 491 40.35 60.34 10.22
C ILE A 491 39.40 61.20 9.35
N VAL A 492 39.48 62.53 9.44
CA VAL A 492 38.65 63.45 8.64
C VAL A 492 38.97 63.29 7.15
N LEU A 493 40.26 63.26 6.77
CA LEU A 493 40.68 63.13 5.38
C LEU A 493 40.26 61.77 4.79
N LYS A 494 40.48 60.67 5.50
CA LYS A 494 40.04 59.34 5.04
C LYS A 494 38.52 59.19 4.97
N THR A 495 37.79 59.91 5.83
CA THR A 495 36.33 59.98 5.75
C THR A 495 35.87 60.78 4.52
N GLN A 496 36.58 61.85 4.16
CA GLN A 496 36.31 62.62 2.95
C GLN A 496 36.61 61.80 1.68
N ASP A 497 37.70 61.02 1.69
CA ASP A 497 38.09 60.17 0.55
C ASP A 497 37.06 59.09 0.24
N LEU A 498 36.45 58.49 1.29
CA LEU A 498 35.41 57.49 1.12
C LEU A 498 34.03 58.13 0.84
N CYS A 499 33.66 59.14 1.62
CA CYS A 499 32.31 59.72 1.64
C CYS A 499 32.30 61.08 0.91
N SER A 500 32.73 61.10 -0.34
CA SER A 500 32.91 62.34 -1.11
C SER A 500 31.61 63.08 -1.42
N SER A 501 30.50 62.36 -1.56
CA SER A 501 29.19 62.98 -1.85
C SER A 501 28.53 63.55 -0.59
N GLN A 502 27.68 64.57 -0.76
CA GLN A 502 27.00 65.23 0.37
C GLN A 502 26.05 64.29 1.13
N ASP A 503 25.43 63.34 0.43
CA ASP A 503 24.43 62.43 1.00
C ASP A 503 25.03 61.17 1.66
N GLU A 504 26.33 60.92 1.48
CA GLU A 504 27.01 59.78 2.07
C GLU A 504 27.56 60.08 3.48
N CYS A 505 27.45 59.10 4.37
CA CYS A 505 28.03 59.10 5.71
C CYS A 505 27.59 60.28 6.61
N ILE A 506 26.38 60.81 6.43
CA ILE A 506 25.85 61.99 7.15
C ILE A 506 26.04 61.86 8.67
N ARG A 507 25.73 60.68 9.25
CA ARG A 507 25.87 60.44 10.70
C ARG A 507 27.32 60.54 11.18
N LEU A 508 28.25 59.94 10.42
CA LEU A 508 29.68 59.98 10.73
C LEU A 508 30.23 61.41 10.57
N LYS A 509 29.88 62.10 9.47
CA LYS A 509 30.28 63.49 9.22
C LYS A 509 29.82 64.41 10.35
N ASN A 510 28.56 64.31 10.77
CA ASN A 510 28.03 65.10 11.88
C ASN A 510 28.73 64.80 13.21
N ALA A 511 29.02 63.53 13.50
CA ALA A 511 29.77 63.15 14.69
C ALA A 511 31.18 63.76 14.69
N LEU A 512 31.89 63.70 13.55
CA LEU A 512 33.23 64.28 13.39
C LEU A 512 33.21 65.82 13.45
N VAL A 513 32.20 66.48 12.88
CA VAL A 513 32.02 67.95 13.00
C VAL A 513 31.87 68.37 14.46
N ASN A 514 31.08 67.64 15.23
CA ASN A 514 30.89 67.89 16.66
C ASN A 514 32.16 67.64 17.47
N LEU A 515 32.90 66.55 17.18
CA LEU A 515 34.17 66.24 17.83
C LEU A 515 35.27 67.25 17.49
N GLY A 516 35.32 67.70 16.25
CA GLY A 516 36.28 68.69 15.75
C GLY A 516 35.89 70.15 16.01
N ASN A 517 34.82 70.40 16.76
CA ASN A 517 34.25 71.72 17.04
C ASN A 517 34.24 72.63 15.81
N SER A 518 33.66 72.14 14.70
CA SER A 518 33.50 72.89 13.44
C SER A 518 32.06 73.37 13.23
N LYS A 519 31.88 74.34 12.32
CA LYS A 519 30.55 74.75 11.88
C LYS A 519 29.93 73.71 10.94
N ASP A 520 30.69 73.30 9.92
CA ASP A 520 30.23 72.41 8.85
C ASP A 520 31.34 71.46 8.40
N TRP A 521 30.98 70.37 7.71
CA TRP A 521 31.93 69.36 7.22
C TRP A 521 33.02 69.97 6.32
N ASP A 522 32.66 70.81 5.36
CA ASP A 522 33.63 71.45 4.45
C ASP A 522 34.65 72.34 5.19
N SER A 523 34.23 72.98 6.29
CA SER A 523 35.12 73.77 7.13
C SER A 523 36.07 72.90 7.96
N LEU A 524 35.63 71.69 8.34
CA LEU A 524 36.46 70.72 9.03
C LEU A 524 37.52 70.13 8.08
N VAL A 525 37.13 69.73 6.88
CA VAL A 525 38.04 69.19 5.84
C VAL A 525 39.10 70.22 5.47
N LYS A 526 38.72 71.47 5.19
CA LYS A 526 39.70 72.55 4.89
C LYS A 526 40.70 72.79 6.03
N ARG A 527 40.31 72.57 7.28
CA ARG A 527 41.24 72.67 8.43
C ARG A 527 42.18 71.46 8.49
N ALA A 528 41.68 70.27 8.15
CA ALA A 528 42.49 69.06 8.06
C ALA A 528 43.55 69.18 6.94
N GLU A 529 43.14 69.58 5.74
CA GLU A 529 44.03 69.77 4.58
C GLU A 529 45.10 70.84 4.82
N ALA A 530 44.75 71.91 5.55
CA ALA A 530 45.68 72.97 5.91
C ALA A 530 46.64 72.60 7.06
N GLY A 531 46.63 71.34 7.54
CA GLY A 531 47.45 70.88 8.68
C GLY A 531 47.09 71.52 10.01
N ARG A 532 45.96 72.24 10.11
CA ARG A 532 45.56 72.95 11.34
C ARG A 532 44.99 72.02 12.42
N LEU A 533 44.76 70.75 12.06
CA LEU A 533 44.35 69.69 12.99
C LEU A 533 45.54 68.85 13.46
N ASP A 534 46.75 69.08 12.93
CA ASP A 534 47.95 68.39 13.39
C ASP A 534 48.28 68.81 14.84
N GLY A 535 48.26 67.84 15.76
CA GLY A 535 48.47 68.08 17.20
C GLY A 535 47.20 68.34 18.02
N VAL A 536 46.02 68.33 17.38
CA VAL A 536 44.73 68.37 18.09
C VAL A 536 44.42 66.97 18.63
N ASN A 537 44.74 66.79 19.90
CA ASN A 537 44.46 65.57 20.65
C ASN A 537 42.99 65.55 21.12
N VAL A 538 42.18 64.66 20.55
CA VAL A 538 40.78 64.50 20.98
C VAL A 538 40.72 63.42 22.07
N LEU A 539 40.23 63.81 23.24
CA LEU A 539 40.03 62.90 24.37
C LEU A 539 38.59 62.40 24.37
N LEU A 540 38.42 61.09 24.21
CA LEU A 540 37.13 60.43 24.20
C LEU A 540 36.95 59.60 25.47
N ARG A 541 35.73 59.57 25.98
CA ARG A 541 35.32 58.55 26.96
C ARG A 541 35.24 57.20 26.24
N PRO A 542 35.43 56.06 26.93
CA PRO A 542 35.39 54.73 26.29
C PRO A 542 34.10 54.48 25.51
N VAL A 543 32.95 54.89 26.05
CA VAL A 543 31.64 54.77 25.37
C VAL A 543 31.57 55.61 24.09
N SER A 544 32.19 56.79 24.07
CA SER A 544 32.24 57.66 22.89
C SER A 544 33.22 57.13 21.84
N ALA A 545 34.32 56.50 22.27
CA ALA A 545 35.26 55.81 21.40
C ALA A 545 34.59 54.59 20.73
N GLU A 546 33.87 53.76 21.50
CA GLU A 546 33.11 52.62 20.97
C GLU A 546 31.97 53.07 20.05
N SER A 547 31.29 54.17 20.37
CA SER A 547 30.26 54.76 19.50
C SER A 547 30.85 55.24 18.17
N LEU A 548 32.04 55.86 18.19
CA LEU A 548 32.76 56.27 16.97
C LEU A 548 33.15 55.06 16.13
N ASP A 549 33.69 54.00 16.75
CA ASP A 549 34.05 52.75 16.05
C ASP A 549 32.83 52.10 15.39
N ASN A 550 31.73 51.97 16.12
CA ASN A 550 30.46 51.45 15.59
C ASN A 550 29.87 52.33 14.47
N LEU A 551 29.98 53.66 14.58
CA LEU A 551 29.54 54.59 13.53
C LEU A 551 30.38 54.44 12.26
N VAL A 552 31.69 54.27 12.38
CA VAL A 552 32.59 54.02 11.24
C VAL A 552 32.26 52.68 10.61
N ALA A 553 32.17 51.61 11.41
CA ALA A 553 31.80 50.27 10.91
C ALA A 553 30.44 50.25 10.19
N THR A 554 29.43 50.93 10.76
CA THR A 554 28.10 51.03 10.15
C THR A 554 28.12 51.86 8.86
N SER A 555 28.95 52.91 8.80
CA SER A 555 29.05 53.79 7.63
C SER A 555 29.85 53.16 6.47
N THR A 556 30.86 52.33 6.77
CA THR A 556 31.68 51.65 5.75
C THR A 556 31.04 50.36 5.22
N SER A 557 30.23 49.67 6.05
CA SER A 557 29.53 48.43 5.71
C SER A 557 28.82 48.41 4.33
N PRO A 558 27.95 49.39 3.97
CA PRO A 558 27.24 49.36 2.69
C PRO A 558 28.16 49.48 1.47
N PHE A 559 29.30 50.18 1.59
CA PHE A 559 30.28 50.28 0.52
C PHE A 559 30.94 48.91 0.27
N MET A 560 31.35 48.23 1.34
CA MET A 560 31.94 46.89 1.25
C MET A 560 30.96 45.88 0.64
N MET A 561 29.72 45.84 1.13
CA MET A 561 28.70 44.91 0.62
C MET A 561 28.35 45.17 -0.85
N ARG A 562 28.22 46.44 -1.26
CA ARG A 562 27.92 46.78 -2.65
C ARG A 562 29.04 46.36 -3.59
N GLU A 563 30.29 46.60 -3.19
CA GLU A 563 31.45 46.23 -3.99
C GLU A 563 31.65 44.71 -4.04
N THR A 564 31.44 43.96 -2.93
CA THR A 564 31.50 42.49 -2.97
C THR A 564 30.46 41.90 -3.93
N THR A 565 29.21 42.38 -3.90
CA THR A 565 28.17 41.93 -4.84
C THR A 565 28.52 42.28 -6.28
N ARG A 566 29.03 43.49 -6.53
CA ARG A 566 29.46 43.92 -7.87
C ARG A 566 30.61 43.07 -8.41
N ALA A 567 31.58 42.76 -7.57
CA ALA A 567 32.72 41.92 -7.93
C ALA A 567 32.28 40.47 -8.22
N ALA A 568 31.35 39.92 -7.43
CA ALA A 568 30.76 38.61 -7.69
C ALA A 568 30.05 38.56 -9.06
N GLN A 569 29.30 39.61 -9.42
CA GLN A 569 28.65 39.70 -10.72
C GLN A 569 29.65 39.82 -11.88
N ALA A 570 30.77 40.54 -11.69
CA ALA A 570 31.80 40.67 -12.72
C ALA A 570 32.48 39.33 -13.05
N LEU A 571 32.62 38.44 -12.07
CA LEU A 571 33.19 37.10 -12.26
C LEU A 571 32.24 36.13 -13.00
N ASN A 572 30.97 36.46 -13.17
CA ASN A 572 29.98 35.63 -13.88
C ASN A 572 30.08 35.69 -15.42
N SER A 573 31.06 36.40 -15.98
CA SER A 573 31.29 36.49 -17.43
C SER A 573 32.60 35.80 -17.83
N PRO A 574 32.66 34.45 -17.80
CA PRO A 574 33.86 33.72 -18.19
C PRO A 574 34.15 33.89 -19.69
N ALA A 575 35.39 33.61 -20.09
CA ALA A 575 35.80 33.66 -21.49
C ALA A 575 34.96 32.70 -22.36
N PRO A 576 34.64 33.08 -23.61
CA PRO A 576 33.85 32.25 -24.52
C PRO A 576 34.59 30.95 -24.88
N GLY A 577 33.84 29.87 -25.07
CA GLY A 577 34.35 28.53 -25.39
C GLY A 577 34.64 27.64 -24.18
N GLY A 578 34.87 26.35 -24.44
CA GLY A 578 35.04 25.31 -23.42
C GLY A 578 33.74 24.60 -23.04
N PHE A 579 33.73 24.01 -21.85
CA PHE A 579 32.63 23.18 -21.36
C PHE A 579 32.09 23.70 -20.04
N VAL A 580 30.77 23.70 -19.88
CA VAL A 580 30.11 23.88 -18.58
C VAL A 580 29.54 22.53 -18.17
N ILE A 581 30.09 21.96 -17.11
CA ILE A 581 29.71 20.65 -16.58
C ILE A 581 28.77 20.90 -15.40
N ALA A 582 27.51 20.52 -15.53
CA ALA A 582 26.49 20.72 -14.50
C ALA A 582 26.02 19.37 -13.93
N SER A 583 25.92 19.27 -12.60
CA SER A 583 25.27 18.13 -11.94
C SER A 583 23.75 18.33 -11.92
N ASP A 584 23.00 17.40 -12.53
CA ASP A 584 21.54 17.40 -12.50
C ASP A 584 20.99 17.18 -11.07
N GLU A 585 21.79 16.56 -10.20
CA GLU A 585 21.45 16.32 -8.79
C GLU A 585 21.76 17.51 -7.89
N GLY A 586 22.45 18.54 -8.40
CA GLY A 586 22.93 19.67 -7.61
C GLY A 586 24.03 19.30 -6.61
N SER A 587 24.71 18.18 -6.84
CA SER A 587 25.86 17.73 -6.05
C SER A 587 27.11 18.54 -6.42
N ASP A 588 27.89 18.93 -5.42
CA ASP A 588 29.17 19.61 -5.65
C ASP A 588 30.15 18.65 -6.36
N LEU A 589 30.83 19.14 -7.40
CA LEU A 589 31.77 18.38 -8.23
C LEU A 589 33.24 18.52 -7.75
N VAL A 590 33.42 19.15 -6.60
CA VAL A 590 34.71 19.59 -6.07
C VAL A 590 34.92 19.05 -4.66
N ASP A 591 36.14 18.59 -4.35
CA ASP A 591 36.52 18.03 -3.05
C ASP A 591 37.09 19.07 -2.06
N GLN A 592 36.64 20.33 -2.12
CA GLN A 592 37.12 21.38 -1.21
C GLN A 592 36.37 21.34 0.14
N PRO A 593 37.05 21.60 1.27
CA PRO A 593 36.39 21.70 2.57
C PRO A 593 35.42 22.89 2.59
N TYR A 594 34.22 22.67 3.11
CA TYR A 594 33.24 23.76 3.26
C TYR A 594 33.74 24.85 4.20
N PRO A 595 33.46 26.12 3.91
CA PRO A 595 33.74 27.21 4.84
C PRO A 595 32.89 27.04 6.10
N GLN A 596 33.46 27.37 7.26
CA GLN A 596 32.77 27.25 8.55
C GLN A 596 31.64 28.27 8.71
N VAL A 597 31.73 29.40 8.01
CA VAL A 597 30.79 30.52 8.04
C VAL A 597 30.54 30.94 6.59
N ALA A 598 29.28 31.21 6.23
CA ALA A 598 28.95 31.67 4.88
C ALA A 598 29.46 33.10 4.66
N LEU A 599 29.76 33.46 3.40
CA LEU A 599 30.36 34.76 3.08
C LEU A 599 29.54 35.94 3.64
N TYR A 600 28.21 35.88 3.51
CA TYR A 600 27.31 36.96 3.93
C TYR A 600 27.06 37.01 5.44
N ASP A 601 27.51 36.01 6.20
CA ASP A 601 27.43 35.98 7.67
C ASP A 601 28.64 36.66 8.32
N TYR A 602 29.70 36.93 7.56
CA TYR A 602 30.85 37.70 8.05
C TYR A 602 30.50 39.18 8.23
N PRO A 603 31.15 39.87 9.21
CA PRO A 603 31.06 41.32 9.27
C PRO A 603 31.60 41.95 7.97
N ALA A 604 30.99 43.03 7.51
CA ALA A 604 31.27 43.65 6.21
C ALA A 604 32.75 44.00 5.98
N GLN A 605 33.49 44.28 7.05
CA GLN A 605 34.93 44.59 7.01
C GLN A 605 35.77 43.37 6.58
N GLU A 606 35.40 42.17 7.02
CA GLU A 606 36.10 40.91 6.69
C GLU A 606 35.53 40.27 5.43
N GLN A 607 34.29 40.59 5.08
CA GLN A 607 33.58 39.99 3.96
C GLN A 607 34.37 40.10 2.64
N TRP A 608 35.01 41.24 2.35
CA TRP A 608 35.80 41.40 1.12
C TRP A 608 37.04 40.48 1.09
N SER A 609 37.77 40.38 2.20
CA SER A 609 38.97 39.54 2.25
C SER A 609 38.61 38.05 2.19
N GLN A 610 37.50 37.64 2.82
CA GLN A 610 36.97 36.28 2.70
C GLN A 610 36.48 35.99 1.27
N PHE A 611 35.85 36.97 0.60
CA PHE A 611 35.47 36.85 -0.80
C PHE A 611 36.68 36.65 -1.71
N GLN A 612 37.75 37.44 -1.55
CA GLN A 612 39.00 37.27 -2.30
C GLN A 612 39.62 35.89 -2.06
N ARG A 613 39.62 35.41 -0.81
CA ARG A 613 40.10 34.05 -0.46
C ARG A 613 39.27 32.96 -1.12
N LEU A 614 37.94 33.08 -1.10
CA LEU A 614 37.03 32.15 -1.78
C LEU A 614 37.23 32.18 -3.29
N ALA A 615 37.33 33.36 -3.89
CA ALA A 615 37.60 33.51 -5.32
C ALA A 615 38.94 32.86 -5.70
N GLN A 616 40.01 33.10 -4.92
CA GLN A 616 41.31 32.48 -5.15
C GLN A 616 41.24 30.95 -5.09
N MET A 617 40.46 30.41 -4.16
CA MET A 617 40.27 28.96 -4.03
C MET A 617 39.44 28.40 -5.17
N LEU A 618 38.29 29.01 -5.49
CA LEU A 618 37.22 28.46 -6.33
C LEU A 618 37.37 28.76 -7.84
N MET A 619 38.27 29.66 -8.22
CA MET A 619 38.59 29.95 -9.63
C MET A 619 39.54 28.92 -10.27
N GLN A 620 40.29 28.16 -9.47
CA GLN A 620 41.23 27.13 -9.93
C GLN A 620 41.11 25.87 -9.07
N THR A 621 39.92 25.29 -9.00
CA THR A 621 39.71 24.07 -8.22
C THR A 621 39.97 22.83 -9.05
N PRO A 622 40.72 21.85 -8.52
CA PRO A 622 40.69 20.51 -9.07
C PRO A 622 39.28 19.94 -8.88
N PHE A 623 38.73 19.39 -9.94
CA PHE A 623 37.42 18.75 -9.92
C PHE A 623 37.47 17.34 -10.48
N SER A 624 36.55 16.51 -10.02
CA SER A 624 36.35 15.15 -10.52
C SER A 624 34.86 14.96 -10.77
N ALA A 625 34.48 14.89 -12.04
CA ALA A 625 33.10 14.66 -12.42
C ALA A 625 32.97 13.27 -13.05
N GLU A 626 32.16 12.41 -12.43
CA GLU A 626 31.87 11.07 -12.92
C GLU A 626 30.36 10.89 -13.02
N GLY A 627 29.89 10.56 -14.21
CA GLY A 627 28.46 10.49 -14.45
C GLY A 627 28.10 10.19 -15.88
N ILE A 628 26.80 10.14 -16.13
CA ILE A 628 26.24 9.89 -17.45
C ILE A 628 25.67 11.18 -18.00
N VAL A 629 25.92 11.42 -19.27
CA VAL A 629 25.46 12.61 -19.96
C VAL A 629 23.95 12.53 -20.18
N THR A 630 23.20 13.44 -19.56
CA THR A 630 21.74 13.53 -19.70
C THR A 630 21.33 14.54 -20.76
N SER A 631 22.12 15.60 -20.94
CA SER A 631 21.87 16.66 -21.90
C SER A 631 23.19 17.26 -22.41
N VAL A 632 23.20 17.63 -23.69
CA VAL A 632 24.29 18.40 -24.32
C VAL A 632 23.66 19.49 -25.16
N TYR A 633 23.97 20.76 -24.88
CA TYR A 633 23.58 21.88 -25.71
C TYR A 633 24.69 22.92 -25.80
N THR A 634 24.70 23.72 -26.85
CA THR A 634 25.72 24.76 -27.08
C THR A 634 25.08 26.13 -26.95
N ASP A 635 25.63 26.98 -26.09
CA ASP A 635 25.15 28.35 -25.92
C ASP A 635 25.65 29.28 -27.03
N ALA A 636 25.09 30.48 -27.14
CA ALA A 636 25.46 31.51 -28.11
C ALA A 636 26.94 31.91 -28.03
N ASN A 637 27.56 31.76 -26.86
CA ASN A 637 28.99 32.01 -26.62
C ASN A 637 29.91 30.87 -27.09
N GLY A 638 29.36 29.80 -27.69
CA GLY A 638 30.12 28.63 -28.15
C GLY A 638 30.53 27.68 -27.02
N THR A 639 30.06 27.89 -25.80
CA THR A 639 30.27 26.99 -24.64
C THR A 639 29.34 25.78 -24.74
N ARG A 640 29.88 24.58 -24.56
CA ARG A 640 29.06 23.35 -24.52
C ARG A 640 28.64 23.03 -23.09
N HIS A 641 27.35 23.04 -22.83
CA HIS A 641 26.76 22.65 -21.56
C HIS A 641 26.52 21.14 -21.55
N ILE A 642 27.07 20.46 -20.56
CA ILE A 642 26.94 19.02 -20.36
C ILE A 642 26.26 18.80 -19.01
N GLY A 643 25.04 18.26 -19.04
CA GLY A 643 24.36 17.76 -17.85
C GLY A 643 24.87 16.37 -17.50
N LEU A 644 25.32 16.20 -16.27
CA LEU A 644 25.79 14.94 -15.70
C LEU A 644 24.85 14.50 -14.59
N HIS A 645 24.44 13.24 -14.67
CA HIS A 645 23.82 12.55 -13.55
C HIS A 645 24.80 11.53 -12.98
N ARG A 646 24.87 11.40 -11.66
CA ARG A 646 25.84 10.50 -11.02
C ARG A 646 25.59 9.06 -11.48
N MET A 647 26.66 8.31 -11.69
CA MET A 647 26.54 6.90 -12.02
C MET A 647 25.91 6.17 -10.83
N PRO A 648 24.78 5.45 -11.03
CA PRO A 648 24.14 4.72 -9.95
C PRO A 648 25.08 3.62 -9.45
N ASP A 649 25.16 3.46 -8.14
CA ASP A 649 25.84 2.31 -7.52
C ASP A 649 25.28 0.99 -8.09
N SER A 650 26.03 -0.11 -7.94
CA SER A 650 25.64 -1.43 -8.43
C SER A 650 24.21 -1.83 -8.03
N ALA A 651 23.76 -1.46 -6.83
CA ALA A 651 22.39 -1.64 -6.36
C ALA A 651 21.36 -0.80 -7.15
N GLY A 652 21.69 0.43 -7.51
CA GLY A 652 20.85 1.30 -8.34
C GLY A 652 20.68 0.78 -9.77
N LEU A 653 21.75 0.22 -10.36
CA LEU A 653 21.68 -0.44 -11.67
C LEU A 653 20.71 -1.63 -11.66
N TRP A 654 20.76 -2.49 -10.63
CA TRP A 654 19.82 -3.61 -10.48
C TRP A 654 18.36 -3.13 -10.37
N ARG A 655 18.11 -2.00 -9.70
CA ARG A 655 16.76 -1.40 -9.62
C ARG A 655 16.30 -0.87 -10.98
N TYR A 656 17.18 -0.24 -11.78
CA TYR A 656 16.81 0.19 -13.13
C TYR A 656 16.53 -0.97 -14.08
N ILE A 657 17.32 -2.04 -14.02
CA ILE A 657 17.06 -3.27 -14.79
C ILE A 657 15.75 -3.91 -14.33
N GLY A 658 15.53 -4.01 -13.01
CA GLY A 658 14.31 -4.56 -12.41
C GLY A 658 13.05 -3.79 -12.77
N THR A 659 13.09 -2.45 -12.72
CA THR A 659 11.97 -1.58 -13.15
C THR A 659 11.64 -1.78 -14.63
N SER A 660 12.64 -1.81 -15.50
CA SER A 660 12.44 -2.04 -16.94
C SER A 660 11.84 -3.42 -17.21
N LEU A 661 12.35 -4.48 -16.57
CA LEU A 661 11.86 -5.85 -16.76
C LEU A 661 10.44 -6.02 -16.19
N LEU A 662 10.14 -5.41 -15.05
CA LEU A 662 8.80 -5.44 -14.48
C LEU A 662 7.81 -4.69 -15.38
N MET A 663 8.19 -3.54 -15.95
CA MET A 663 7.35 -2.77 -16.85
C MET A 663 7.00 -3.57 -18.12
N THR A 664 7.99 -4.20 -18.75
CA THR A 664 7.73 -5.04 -19.94
C THR A 664 6.86 -6.24 -19.61
N ALA A 665 7.11 -6.89 -18.47
CA ALA A 665 6.27 -7.99 -17.99
C ALA A 665 4.81 -7.56 -17.73
N MET A 666 4.59 -6.38 -17.13
CA MET A 666 3.23 -5.85 -16.89
C MET A 666 2.52 -5.54 -18.22
N LEU A 667 3.21 -4.93 -19.19
CA LEU A 667 2.63 -4.67 -20.51
C LEU A 667 2.20 -5.98 -21.20
N ILE A 668 3.09 -6.98 -21.23
CA ILE A 668 2.78 -8.30 -21.79
C ILE A 668 1.59 -8.93 -21.07
N ALA A 669 1.56 -8.86 -19.73
CA ALA A 669 0.47 -9.41 -18.93
C ALA A 669 -0.88 -8.73 -19.21
N ILE A 670 -0.91 -7.40 -19.37
CA ILE A 670 -2.11 -6.63 -19.70
C ILE A 670 -2.64 -7.04 -21.09
N PHE A 671 -1.79 -7.02 -22.12
CA PHE A 671 -2.22 -7.33 -23.49
C PHE A 671 -2.66 -8.79 -23.62
N TRP A 672 -1.86 -9.74 -23.13
CA TRP A 672 -2.16 -11.17 -23.26
C TRP A 672 -3.40 -11.57 -22.45
N ASN A 673 -3.47 -11.17 -21.17
CA ASN A 673 -4.63 -11.53 -20.33
C ASN A 673 -5.88 -10.74 -20.71
N GLY A 674 -5.75 -9.49 -21.17
CA GLY A 674 -6.87 -8.71 -21.69
C GLY A 674 -7.47 -9.35 -22.95
N PHE A 675 -6.63 -9.75 -23.91
CA PHE A 675 -7.09 -10.46 -25.11
C PHE A 675 -7.74 -11.81 -24.76
N MET A 676 -7.12 -12.61 -23.88
CA MET A 676 -7.70 -13.87 -23.43
C MET A 676 -9.02 -13.66 -22.68
N ALA A 677 -9.12 -12.64 -21.83
CA ALA A 677 -10.37 -12.32 -21.12
C ALA A 677 -11.50 -12.03 -22.10
N LEU A 678 -11.25 -11.20 -23.12
CA LEU A 678 -12.24 -10.87 -24.15
C LEU A 678 -12.68 -12.11 -24.93
N ARG A 679 -11.73 -12.93 -25.39
CA ARG A 679 -12.02 -14.15 -26.14
C ARG A 679 -12.83 -15.16 -25.30
N ARG A 680 -12.49 -15.31 -24.02
CA ARG A 680 -13.20 -16.20 -23.09
C ARG A 680 -14.59 -15.67 -22.75
N TYR A 681 -14.73 -14.36 -22.60
CA TYR A 681 -16.01 -13.72 -22.37
C TYR A 681 -17.00 -13.93 -23.52
N GLN A 682 -16.55 -13.76 -24.76
CA GLN A 682 -17.36 -14.04 -25.95
C GLN A 682 -17.83 -15.50 -25.98
N ARG A 683 -16.91 -16.45 -25.81
CA ARG A 683 -17.24 -17.89 -25.76
C ARG A 683 -18.18 -18.25 -24.60
N SER A 684 -18.01 -17.64 -23.44
CA SER A 684 -18.89 -17.87 -22.30
C SER A 684 -20.33 -17.40 -22.57
N ARG A 685 -20.51 -16.35 -23.37
CA ARG A 685 -21.84 -15.85 -23.75
C ARG A 685 -22.52 -16.73 -24.77
N THR A 686 -21.79 -17.28 -25.74
CA THR A 686 -22.37 -18.14 -26.78
C THR A 686 -22.53 -19.60 -26.35
N ARG A 687 -21.80 -20.03 -25.30
CA ARG A 687 -21.81 -21.42 -24.79
C ARG A 687 -23.21 -22.01 -24.59
N LEU A 688 -24.12 -21.31 -23.92
CA LEU A 688 -25.43 -21.89 -23.61
C LEU A 688 -26.24 -22.12 -24.90
N ALA A 689 -26.23 -21.17 -25.83
CA ALA A 689 -26.89 -21.31 -27.12
C ALA A 689 -26.30 -22.45 -27.96
N GLU A 690 -24.97 -22.61 -27.95
CA GLU A 690 -24.28 -23.72 -28.63
C GLU A 690 -24.63 -25.08 -28.02
N ILE A 691 -24.74 -25.19 -26.69
CA ILE A 691 -25.19 -26.40 -25.99
C ILE A 691 -26.64 -26.75 -26.37
N GLN A 692 -27.53 -25.75 -26.38
CA GLN A 692 -28.93 -25.97 -26.77
C GLN A 692 -29.02 -26.47 -28.23
N GLN A 693 -28.28 -25.84 -29.14
CA GLN A 693 -28.21 -26.27 -30.53
C GLN A 693 -27.62 -27.68 -30.70
N TYR A 694 -26.62 -28.05 -29.87
CA TYR A 694 -26.06 -29.40 -29.85
C TYR A 694 -27.10 -30.45 -29.48
N TYR A 695 -27.87 -30.23 -28.42
CA TYR A 695 -28.93 -31.16 -28.01
C TYR A 695 -30.09 -31.22 -28.98
N GLU A 696 -30.51 -30.08 -29.55
CA GLU A 696 -31.51 -30.07 -30.62
C GLU A 696 -31.09 -30.95 -31.79
N ASN A 697 -29.82 -30.87 -32.22
CA ASN A 697 -29.30 -31.69 -33.32
C ASN A 697 -29.18 -33.18 -32.95
N CYS A 698 -28.86 -33.50 -31.69
CA CYS A 698 -28.76 -34.90 -31.24
C CYS A 698 -30.13 -35.58 -31.12
N LEU A 699 -31.15 -34.86 -30.64
CA LEU A 699 -32.48 -35.40 -30.37
C LEU A 699 -33.40 -35.30 -31.60
N ASN A 700 -33.24 -34.25 -32.40
CA ASN A 700 -33.89 -34.07 -33.70
C ASN A 700 -32.81 -33.90 -34.77
N PRO A 701 -32.20 -35.00 -35.28
CA PRO A 701 -31.28 -34.89 -36.39
C PRO A 701 -32.04 -34.25 -37.56
N LYS A 702 -31.76 -32.98 -37.84
CA LYS A 702 -32.20 -32.37 -39.09
C LYS A 702 -31.68 -33.29 -40.18
N LEU A 703 -32.59 -33.94 -40.91
CA LEU A 703 -32.27 -34.56 -42.19
C LEU A 703 -31.58 -33.46 -42.99
N ILE A 704 -30.25 -33.55 -43.08
CA ILE A 704 -29.45 -32.74 -43.98
C ILE A 704 -30.15 -32.89 -45.33
N PRO A 705 -30.64 -31.82 -45.99
CA PRO A 705 -30.99 -31.96 -47.39
C PRO A 705 -29.73 -32.46 -48.07
N SER A 706 -29.82 -33.62 -48.70
CA SER A 706 -28.75 -34.19 -49.51
C SER A 706 -28.13 -33.10 -50.38
N SER A 707 -26.84 -33.22 -50.61
CA SER A 707 -26.03 -32.37 -51.50
C SER A 707 -26.48 -32.49 -52.96
N GLU A 708 -27.69 -32.01 -53.28
CA GLU A 708 -28.31 -31.98 -54.61
C GLU A 708 -28.90 -30.59 -54.93
N SER A 709 -28.38 -29.54 -54.30
CA SER A 709 -28.67 -28.14 -54.71
C SER A 709 -27.41 -27.29 -54.85
N LEU A 710 -26.32 -27.93 -55.29
CA LEU A 710 -25.14 -27.28 -55.87
C LEU A 710 -24.77 -28.05 -57.15
N ILE A 711 -25.63 -27.93 -58.17
CA ILE A 711 -25.26 -28.01 -59.59
C ILE A 711 -25.81 -26.74 -60.23
#